data_AF-A0A963ZW53-F1
#
_entry.id   AF-A0A963ZW53-F1
#
_cell.length_a   1.000
_cell.length_b   1.000
_cell.length_c   1.000
_cell.angle_alpha   90.00
_cell.angle_beta   90.00
_cell.angle_gamma   90.00
#
_symmetry.space_group_name_H-M   'P 1'
#
loop_
_entity.id
_entity.type
_entity.pdbx_description
1 polymer ?
#
loop_
_entity_poly.entity_id
_entity_poly.type
_entity_poly.pdbx_seq_one_letter_code
_entity_poly.pdbx_strand_id
1 'polypeptide(L)'
;MNPKIFKTILLAVFMPVLGWSQPNGLDWEGRFGGSNQDEVRQIIEASNGYLMAVGETQSGASGKSDGLLLILDYSTGRKLAEKRIGGARADGFSAIVQTYDGYFLLAGYTESAGSGKKDAWLVETDEYGNVIWESTFGGAGDDYFSCLAFLTDGTLAAAGQRDGGSKGDIWLAQIEGRKLIGEHQLGKNKYASLSGMALGADGQLALAGNTGSAAESGKGDAYLLKTDIGGKIAWERTFGDKDWDEATHLIATPDDGFAMAGITRSNSAGGLDMWLVKTNNAGFQQWQGAFGGKDDDFAQAVAALPDGSFLLGGRSKSYHSGARTFKGYVVKVTSGGQRAWEWPYGGQKDDAVQAFAVLHNGAVVAAGNSASDAQGADDAWVFRFSESPAAAGGLQGAKQTGIDHSEAVLRTADGKLRPNERSHLTFTLFNQQQANIPDLQVSVKQTKGANGVRYWEQNYFGNLSAGTNREIRIPVYGDAAVNTAENEFTVTVRSGNQELASFAAGFSSLQPLQAAVEVDNFTFEDSKTSDDETVQVVLHNPGDFAAKPVTVQFKMPAGIQAVSPREVSIPQILPHASQTVKFVYRRTGTLRSDQLSITCTVDFGDQKIEKKLERGAAMGKEIFMLLTQPDETKSDIRSLISNKDVFDVQLAVGSNAPLQQKSFKVLNNSVVVDGSKMDEVRLSAGDKGKSQFGYVYNNKIHLQPGENRLEIEVETPDGKFRTSTMVVTYQPQQPNLHILAIGPSQRDLNYTSKDAGDFAAAFEGQAGPDKLYGKVFIHKMVLPEDTEADDIREAVADLVFQYENPAAAQRILDQDVLLVFISSHGKNSRDGFKLLPSNYDPRYERIRSIDFQLDIVQELNRIQCKKAVFIDACHSGAADSKEMTDIERADALTKLAALNPGLNTMSSCGASEMSYEDAAWENGAFTEAILEAFGNKEVTGPGGAYHADADNNGIITLAELYNYLRLRVPQMVRQQKPGAPTNQTPFMPGNEMDARQLPIFVVK
;
A
#
# COMPACT_ATOMS: atom_id res chain seq x y z
N MET A 1 -35.50 -68.80 -15.59
CA MET A 1 -34.47 -68.76 -14.52
C MET A 1 -33.22 -68.07 -15.06
N ASN A 2 -32.34 -67.63 -14.15
CA ASN A 2 -31.24 -66.68 -14.39
C ASN A 2 -29.88 -67.42 -14.70
N PRO A 3 -28.68 -66.80 -14.74
CA PRO A 3 -27.66 -67.10 -15.77
C PRO A 3 -26.27 -67.42 -15.15
N LYS A 4 -25.16 -66.92 -15.74
CA LYS A 4 -23.76 -66.88 -15.23
C LYS A 4 -23.04 -68.27 -15.26
N ILE A 5 -21.71 -68.41 -15.24
CA ILE A 5 -20.54 -67.51 -15.12
C ILE A 5 -19.36 -68.17 -15.91
N PHE A 6 -18.23 -67.59 -16.35
CA PHE A 6 -17.58 -66.26 -16.30
C PHE A 6 -16.84 -66.02 -17.66
N LYS A 7 -16.27 -64.84 -17.91
CA LYS A 7 -15.15 -64.62 -18.87
C LYS A 7 -14.19 -63.57 -18.30
N THR A 8 -12.90 -63.90 -18.21
CA THR A 8 -11.84 -62.96 -17.79
C THR A 8 -11.44 -62.10 -18.98
N ILE A 9 -11.65 -60.79 -18.89
CA ILE A 9 -11.07 -59.81 -19.83
C ILE A 9 -9.80 -59.26 -19.18
N LEU A 10 -8.66 -59.53 -19.81
CA LEU A 10 -7.38 -58.92 -19.44
C LEU A 10 -7.33 -57.53 -20.06
N LEU A 11 -7.82 -56.51 -19.36
CA LEU A 11 -7.76 -55.13 -19.82
C LEU A 11 -6.34 -54.60 -19.57
N ALA A 12 -5.47 -54.69 -20.59
CA ALA A 12 -4.17 -54.05 -20.57
C ALA A 12 -4.35 -52.53 -20.65
N VAL A 13 -4.45 -51.88 -19.49
CA VAL A 13 -4.42 -50.41 -19.39
C VAL A 13 -3.00 -49.97 -19.73
N PHE A 14 -2.81 -49.52 -20.97
CA PHE A 14 -1.70 -48.63 -21.31
C PHE A 14 -1.92 -47.32 -20.57
N MET A 15 -1.45 -47.24 -19.32
CA MET A 15 -1.11 -45.94 -18.74
C MET A 15 -0.01 -45.35 -19.62
N PRO A 16 -0.15 -44.13 -20.17
CA PRO A 16 1.00 -43.43 -20.67
C PRO A 16 1.91 -43.19 -19.47
N VAL A 17 3.05 -43.88 -19.44
CA VAL A 17 4.18 -43.45 -18.61
C VAL A 17 4.69 -42.16 -19.23
N LEU A 18 4.04 -41.04 -18.86
CA LEU A 18 4.64 -39.73 -18.97
C LEU A 18 5.95 -39.82 -18.19
N GLY A 19 7.07 -39.79 -18.90
CA GLY A 19 8.39 -39.75 -18.29
C GLY A 19 8.60 -38.38 -17.66
N TRP A 20 8.19 -38.23 -16.40
CA TRP A 20 8.56 -37.07 -15.59
C TRP A 20 10.09 -37.08 -15.46
N SER A 21 10.74 -36.07 -16.04
CA SER A 21 12.17 -35.84 -15.81
C SER A 21 12.37 -35.52 -14.34
N GLN A 22 13.06 -36.37 -13.59
CA GLN A 22 13.35 -36.10 -12.18
C GLN A 22 14.36 -34.93 -12.07
N PRO A 23 14.23 -34.03 -11.08
CA PRO A 23 15.09 -32.85 -10.89
C PRO A 23 16.48 -33.20 -10.31
N ASN A 24 17.07 -34.32 -10.74
CA ASN A 24 18.24 -34.95 -10.11
C ASN A 24 19.57 -34.24 -10.43
N GLY A 25 19.53 -33.11 -11.15
CA GLY A 25 20.68 -32.26 -11.44
C GLY A 25 20.60 -30.99 -10.63
N LEU A 26 21.61 -30.76 -9.78
CA LEU A 26 21.93 -29.40 -9.34
C LEU A 26 22.50 -28.64 -10.55
N ASP A 27 22.02 -27.42 -10.78
CA ASP A 27 22.58 -26.54 -11.81
C ASP A 27 23.97 -26.06 -11.37
N TRP A 28 24.11 -25.78 -10.07
CA TRP A 28 25.38 -25.58 -9.38
C TRP A 28 25.20 -25.80 -7.86
N GLU A 29 26.31 -26.09 -7.17
CA GLU A 29 26.39 -26.00 -5.70
C GLU A 29 27.70 -25.30 -5.29
N GLY A 30 27.67 -24.67 -4.12
CA GLY A 30 28.80 -24.02 -3.49
C GLY A 30 28.83 -24.27 -1.98
N ARG A 31 30.04 -24.48 -1.45
CA ARG A 31 30.33 -24.52 -0.01
C ARG A 31 31.23 -23.33 0.32
N PHE A 32 30.92 -22.63 1.40
CA PHE A 32 31.54 -21.38 1.80
C PHE A 32 31.83 -21.42 3.31
N GLY A 33 32.86 -20.70 3.76
CA GLY A 33 33.37 -20.86 5.12
C GLY A 33 34.82 -21.36 5.15
N GLY A 34 35.11 -22.30 6.04
CA GLY A 34 36.47 -22.78 6.30
C GLY A 34 36.54 -24.11 7.08
N SER A 35 37.16 -24.10 8.26
CA SER A 35 37.39 -25.33 9.06
C SER A 35 36.44 -25.49 10.25
N ASN A 36 35.70 -24.44 10.59
CA ASN A 36 34.81 -24.37 11.75
C ASN A 36 33.35 -24.34 11.27
N GLN A 37 32.37 -24.11 12.15
CA GLN A 37 30.96 -24.12 11.73
C GLN A 37 30.60 -22.82 11.01
N ASP A 38 30.00 -22.96 9.84
CA ASP A 38 29.53 -21.88 8.98
C ASP A 38 28.12 -22.24 8.44
N GLU A 39 27.17 -21.31 8.43
CA GLU A 39 25.81 -21.57 7.93
C GLU A 39 25.15 -20.36 7.25
N VAL A 40 24.18 -20.63 6.37
CA VAL A 40 23.23 -19.62 5.85
C VAL A 40 21.86 -19.84 6.48
N ARG A 41 21.29 -18.79 7.07
CA ARG A 41 19.94 -18.78 7.67
C ARG A 41 18.88 -18.14 6.77
N GLN A 42 19.24 -17.15 5.95
CA GLN A 42 18.35 -16.60 4.92
C GLN A 42 19.13 -16.28 3.64
N ILE A 43 18.46 -16.41 2.49
CA ILE A 43 18.96 -16.00 1.18
C ILE A 43 17.85 -15.27 0.42
N ILE A 44 18.19 -14.18 -0.26
CA ILE A 44 17.29 -13.45 -1.16
C ILE A 44 17.96 -13.22 -2.52
N GLU A 45 17.16 -13.05 -3.55
CA GLU A 45 17.60 -12.43 -4.81
C GLU A 45 17.40 -10.91 -4.70
N ALA A 46 18.49 -10.15 -4.79
CA ALA A 46 18.44 -8.71 -4.96
C ALA A 46 17.88 -8.36 -6.35
N SER A 47 17.24 -7.20 -6.49
CA SER A 47 16.65 -6.82 -7.78
C SER A 47 17.67 -6.62 -8.89
N ASN A 48 18.98 -6.48 -8.62
CA ASN A 48 20.05 -6.52 -9.63
C ASN A 48 20.47 -7.94 -10.07
N GLY A 49 19.88 -8.98 -9.50
CA GLY A 49 20.17 -10.40 -9.75
C GLY A 49 21.26 -11.00 -8.87
N TYR A 50 21.84 -10.28 -7.91
CA TYR A 50 22.77 -10.90 -6.96
C TYR A 50 22.03 -11.71 -5.91
N LEU A 51 22.55 -12.89 -5.57
CA LEU A 51 22.09 -13.63 -4.40
C LEU A 51 22.79 -13.06 -3.17
N MET A 52 22.00 -12.61 -2.21
CA MET A 52 22.46 -12.07 -0.93
C MET A 52 22.07 -13.07 0.16
N ALA A 53 23.05 -13.74 0.75
CA ALA A 53 22.84 -14.78 1.75
C ALA A 53 23.49 -14.41 3.09
N VAL A 54 22.76 -14.57 4.18
CA VAL A 54 23.19 -14.19 5.54
C VAL A 54 23.13 -15.36 6.51
N GLY A 55 24.02 -15.32 7.51
CA GLY A 55 24.05 -16.31 8.59
C GLY A 55 25.18 -16.04 9.57
N GLU A 56 25.89 -17.09 9.96
CA GLU A 56 26.92 -17.06 11.00
C GLU A 56 28.15 -17.86 10.55
N THR A 57 29.35 -17.38 10.90
CA THR A 57 30.63 -18.03 10.57
C THR A 57 31.56 -18.06 11.77
N GLN A 58 32.09 -19.25 12.10
CA GLN A 58 33.18 -19.43 13.06
C GLN A 58 34.54 -19.51 12.35
N SER A 59 34.55 -19.71 11.02
CA SER A 59 35.78 -19.88 10.25
C SER A 59 36.48 -18.55 10.00
N GLY A 60 37.49 -18.24 10.83
CA GLY A 60 38.24 -16.99 10.72
C GLY A 60 37.37 -15.77 11.02
N ALA A 61 36.50 -15.92 12.01
CA ALA A 61 35.85 -14.83 12.73
C ALA A 61 36.86 -14.06 13.60
N SER A 62 36.49 -12.85 14.02
CA SER A 62 37.27 -12.03 14.95
C SER A 62 37.14 -12.51 16.41
N GLY A 63 36.06 -13.23 16.71
CA GLY A 63 35.72 -13.75 18.04
C GLY A 63 35.41 -15.24 18.04
N LYS A 64 34.28 -15.62 18.65
CA LYS A 64 33.70 -16.96 18.60
C LYS A 64 33.04 -17.23 17.25
N SER A 65 32.28 -16.25 16.77
CA SER A 65 31.56 -16.25 15.51
C SER A 65 31.29 -14.82 15.07
N ASP A 66 31.32 -14.57 13.77
CA ASP A 66 30.94 -13.30 13.16
C ASP A 66 29.69 -13.52 12.27
N GLY A 67 28.93 -12.46 12.01
CA GLY A 67 27.86 -12.47 11.03
C GLY A 67 28.40 -12.64 9.61
N LEU A 68 27.90 -13.66 8.91
CA LEU A 68 28.28 -13.99 7.54
C LEU A 68 27.37 -13.26 6.54
N LEU A 69 27.95 -12.59 5.55
CA LEU A 69 27.25 -12.15 4.34
C LEU A 69 28.00 -12.67 3.10
N LEU A 70 27.31 -13.45 2.29
CA LEU A 70 27.77 -13.96 0.99
C LEU A 70 27.02 -13.25 -0.13
N ILE A 71 27.77 -12.81 -1.15
CA ILE A 71 27.22 -12.22 -2.37
C ILE A 71 27.62 -13.13 -3.54
N LEU A 72 26.65 -13.75 -4.19
CA LEU A 72 26.87 -14.74 -5.25
C LEU A 72 26.21 -14.32 -6.57
N ASP A 73 26.81 -14.73 -7.67
CA ASP A 73 26.18 -14.71 -9.00
C ASP A 73 25.10 -15.79 -9.09
N TYR A 74 23.84 -15.42 -9.35
CA TYR A 74 22.72 -16.37 -9.35
C TYR A 74 22.85 -17.48 -10.41
N SER A 75 23.48 -17.17 -11.54
CA SER A 75 23.54 -18.06 -12.70
C SER A 75 24.60 -19.16 -12.54
N THR A 76 25.69 -18.85 -11.81
CA THR A 76 26.87 -19.72 -11.69
C THR A 76 27.20 -20.16 -10.25
N GLY A 77 26.58 -19.55 -9.23
CA GLY A 77 26.94 -19.75 -7.83
C GLY A 77 28.29 -19.15 -7.45
N ARG A 78 28.94 -18.42 -8.37
CA ARG A 78 30.27 -17.85 -8.15
C ARG A 78 30.21 -16.76 -7.07
N LYS A 79 31.01 -16.93 -6.03
CA LYS A 79 31.21 -15.92 -4.98
C LYS A 79 31.80 -14.64 -5.56
N LEU A 80 31.05 -13.55 -5.44
CA LEU A 80 31.45 -12.19 -5.79
C LEU A 80 32.10 -11.50 -4.59
N ALA A 81 31.51 -11.67 -3.40
CA ALA A 81 32.07 -11.20 -2.14
C ALA A 81 31.72 -12.15 -0.97
N GLU A 82 32.53 -12.06 0.08
CA GLU A 82 32.26 -12.63 1.41
C GLU A 82 32.63 -11.55 2.42
N LYS A 83 31.78 -11.35 3.43
CA LYS A 83 32.00 -10.42 4.53
C LYS A 83 31.75 -11.16 5.83
N ARG A 84 32.59 -10.87 6.81
CA ARG A 84 32.49 -11.34 8.19
C ARG A 84 32.41 -10.08 9.03
N ILE A 85 31.28 -9.88 9.68
CA ILE A 85 30.94 -8.64 10.36
C ILE A 85 30.68 -9.03 11.81
N GLY A 86 31.47 -8.52 12.73
CA GLY A 86 31.45 -8.94 14.14
C GLY A 86 32.66 -8.39 14.89
N GLY A 87 32.81 -8.81 16.13
CA GLY A 87 33.84 -8.37 17.06
C GLY A 87 34.51 -9.53 17.80
N ALA A 88 34.86 -9.32 19.07
CA ALA A 88 35.64 -10.29 19.84
C ALA A 88 34.81 -11.43 20.48
N ARG A 89 33.50 -11.50 20.24
CA ARG A 89 32.57 -12.47 20.86
C ARG A 89 31.76 -13.23 19.80
N ALA A 90 30.50 -13.58 20.06
CA ALA A 90 29.64 -14.23 19.06
C ALA A 90 28.68 -13.18 18.49
N ASP A 91 28.71 -13.00 17.18
CA ASP A 91 27.83 -12.13 16.43
C ASP A 91 27.28 -12.93 15.24
N GLY A 92 26.05 -12.66 14.80
CA GLY A 92 25.40 -13.51 13.81
C GLY A 92 24.15 -12.90 13.21
N PHE A 93 23.92 -13.13 11.92
CA PHE A 93 22.71 -12.70 11.22
C PHE A 93 21.69 -13.84 11.12
N SER A 94 20.43 -13.44 11.04
CA SER A 94 19.26 -14.33 10.87
C SER A 94 18.35 -13.87 9.74
N ALA A 95 18.29 -12.56 9.44
CA ALA A 95 17.45 -12.03 8.36
C ALA A 95 18.13 -10.94 7.52
N ILE A 96 17.65 -10.77 6.29
CA ILE A 96 18.06 -9.76 5.31
C ILE A 96 16.84 -9.25 4.52
N VAL A 97 16.80 -7.94 4.23
CA VAL A 97 15.87 -7.33 3.28
C VAL A 97 16.56 -6.26 2.44
N GLN A 98 16.13 -6.09 1.19
CA GLN A 98 16.59 -5.00 0.31
C GLN A 98 15.71 -3.76 0.50
N THR A 99 16.32 -2.58 0.61
CA THR A 99 15.63 -1.29 0.60
C THR A 99 15.38 -0.79 -0.83
N TYR A 100 14.49 0.19 -0.98
CA TYR A 100 14.11 0.72 -2.30
C TYR A 100 15.25 1.47 -3.01
N ASP A 101 16.17 2.08 -2.26
CA ASP A 101 17.40 2.71 -2.75
C ASP A 101 18.60 1.75 -2.89
N GLY A 102 18.36 0.44 -2.75
CA GLY A 102 19.34 -0.61 -3.06
C GLY A 102 20.39 -0.86 -1.98
N TYR A 103 20.13 -0.46 -0.74
CA TYR A 103 20.87 -0.98 0.42
C TYR A 103 20.27 -2.33 0.88
N PHE A 104 21.00 -3.00 1.75
CA PHE A 104 20.58 -4.25 2.39
C PHE A 104 20.64 -4.09 3.89
N LEU A 105 19.51 -4.33 4.55
CA LEU A 105 19.39 -4.32 6.01
C LEU A 105 19.50 -5.77 6.48
N LEU A 106 20.51 -6.03 7.30
CA LEU A 106 20.80 -7.32 7.91
C LEU A 106 20.39 -7.25 9.39
N ALA A 107 19.78 -8.31 9.91
CA ALA A 107 19.31 -8.39 11.29
C ALA A 107 19.81 -9.66 11.99
N GLY A 108 20.08 -9.55 13.28
CA GLY A 108 20.49 -10.66 14.12
C GLY A 108 20.81 -10.24 15.55
N TYR A 109 21.93 -10.73 16.06
CA TYR A 109 22.44 -10.45 17.40
C TYR A 109 23.93 -10.12 17.41
N THR A 110 24.36 -9.41 18.45
CA THR A 110 25.76 -9.17 18.79
C THR A 110 26.00 -9.44 20.28
N GLU A 111 27.03 -10.22 20.62
CA GLU A 111 27.61 -10.27 21.99
C GLU A 111 28.75 -9.24 22.14
N SER A 112 29.28 -8.71 21.03
CA SER A 112 30.47 -7.85 20.97
C SER A 112 30.23 -6.38 21.32
N ALA A 113 29.00 -5.89 21.13
CA ALA A 113 28.55 -4.53 21.40
C ALA A 113 27.15 -4.52 22.00
N GLY A 114 26.79 -3.45 22.73
CA GLY A 114 25.48 -3.29 23.35
C GLY A 114 25.51 -3.20 24.88
N SER A 115 24.35 -3.41 25.52
CA SER A 115 24.13 -3.27 26.97
C SER A 115 23.83 -4.59 27.69
N GLY A 116 23.57 -5.67 26.95
CA GLY A 116 23.20 -6.98 27.47
C GLY A 116 24.30 -8.03 27.33
N LYS A 117 23.88 -9.29 27.25
CA LYS A 117 24.75 -10.40 26.85
C LYS A 117 24.69 -10.58 25.33
N LYS A 118 23.49 -10.48 24.77
CA LYS A 118 23.19 -10.33 23.35
C LYS A 118 22.31 -9.11 23.19
N ASP A 119 22.65 -8.24 22.26
CA ASP A 119 21.79 -7.14 21.84
C ASP A 119 21.34 -7.37 20.39
N ALA A 120 20.13 -6.91 20.05
CA ALA A 120 19.62 -7.03 18.70
C ALA A 120 20.38 -6.08 17.78
N TRP A 121 20.89 -6.61 16.67
CA TRP A 121 21.82 -5.91 15.80
C TRP A 121 21.18 -5.67 14.45
N LEU A 122 21.28 -4.43 13.95
CA LEU A 122 21.00 -4.11 12.56
C LEU A 122 22.26 -3.55 11.89
N VAL A 123 22.53 -4.02 10.69
CA VAL A 123 23.62 -3.57 9.83
C VAL A 123 23.06 -3.21 8.47
N GLU A 124 23.41 -2.03 7.96
CA GLU A 124 23.07 -1.58 6.62
C GLU A 124 24.30 -1.66 5.73
N THR A 125 24.19 -2.35 4.59
CA THR A 125 25.28 -2.52 3.63
C THR A 125 24.90 -2.08 2.22
N ASP A 126 25.89 -1.68 1.42
CA ASP A 126 25.75 -1.52 -0.03
C ASP A 126 25.68 -2.88 -0.77
N GLU A 127 25.47 -2.86 -2.09
CA GLU A 127 25.41 -4.05 -2.95
C GLU A 127 26.73 -4.82 -3.08
N TYR A 128 27.81 -4.32 -2.46
CA TYR A 128 29.12 -4.97 -2.39
C TYR A 128 29.43 -5.46 -0.96
N GLY A 129 28.46 -5.36 -0.04
CA GLY A 129 28.60 -5.75 1.36
C GLY A 129 29.54 -4.84 2.15
N ASN A 130 29.71 -3.57 1.77
CA ASN A 130 30.41 -2.59 2.60
C ASN A 130 29.42 -2.02 3.63
N VAL A 131 29.80 -2.03 4.90
CA VAL A 131 28.97 -1.50 5.99
C VAL A 131 28.89 0.03 5.87
N ILE A 132 27.66 0.54 5.83
CA ILE A 132 27.31 1.96 5.75
C ILE A 132 26.90 2.47 7.13
N TRP A 133 26.17 1.65 7.88
CA TRP A 133 25.70 1.95 9.23
C TRP A 133 25.46 0.65 10.01
N GLU A 134 25.55 0.72 11.32
CA GLU A 134 25.12 -0.34 12.23
C GLU A 134 24.59 0.27 13.54
N SER A 135 23.73 -0.47 14.24
CA SER A 135 23.30 -0.11 15.59
C SER A 135 22.77 -1.30 16.37
N THR A 136 22.86 -1.20 17.70
CA THR A 136 22.35 -2.19 18.65
C THR A 136 21.11 -1.67 19.37
N PHE A 137 20.17 -2.58 19.61
CA PHE A 137 18.88 -2.31 20.26
C PHE A 137 18.64 -3.39 21.31
N GLY A 138 18.11 -3.03 22.49
CA GLY A 138 17.89 -3.99 23.55
C GLY A 138 17.86 -3.39 24.95
N GLY A 139 18.18 -4.21 25.94
CA GLY A 139 18.31 -3.90 27.35
C GLY A 139 19.54 -4.61 27.94
N ALA A 140 19.38 -5.24 29.10
CA ALA A 140 20.45 -5.97 29.78
C ALA A 140 20.36 -7.50 29.59
N GLY A 141 19.44 -7.97 28.74
CA GLY A 141 19.09 -9.38 28.57
C GLY A 141 19.79 -10.07 27.41
N ASP A 142 19.12 -11.08 26.86
CA ASP A 142 19.38 -11.64 25.53
C ASP A 142 18.31 -11.10 24.56
N ASP A 143 18.69 -10.10 23.75
CA ASP A 143 17.83 -9.44 22.77
C ASP A 143 18.32 -9.76 21.34
N TYR A 144 17.41 -10.01 20.41
CA TYR A 144 17.75 -10.26 18.99
C TYR A 144 16.58 -10.00 18.04
N PHE A 145 16.89 -9.66 16.79
CA PHE A 145 15.93 -9.67 15.68
C PHE A 145 16.14 -10.94 14.84
N SER A 146 15.06 -11.65 14.53
CA SER A 146 15.06 -12.86 13.70
C SER A 146 14.32 -12.68 12.37
N CYS A 147 13.51 -11.64 12.20
CA CYS A 147 12.78 -11.36 10.96
C CYS A 147 12.79 -9.87 10.60
N LEU A 148 12.80 -9.55 9.31
CA LEU A 148 12.67 -8.20 8.76
C LEU A 148 11.58 -8.16 7.69
N ALA A 149 10.85 -7.04 7.61
CA ALA A 149 10.00 -6.69 6.47
C ALA A 149 10.12 -5.18 6.21
N PHE A 150 10.30 -4.79 4.94
CA PHE A 150 10.36 -3.38 4.55
C PHE A 150 9.02 -2.99 3.92
N LEU A 151 8.31 -2.08 4.58
CA LEU A 151 6.94 -1.69 4.27
C LEU A 151 6.91 -0.66 3.13
N THR A 152 5.77 -0.58 2.43
CA THR A 152 5.60 0.24 1.21
C THR A 152 5.81 1.74 1.42
N ASP A 153 5.63 2.22 2.65
CA ASP A 153 5.84 3.59 3.12
C ASP A 153 7.33 3.93 3.40
N GLY A 154 8.22 2.93 3.41
CA GLY A 154 9.64 3.07 3.75
C GLY A 154 9.98 2.72 5.21
N THR A 155 9.00 2.28 6.00
CA THR A 155 9.20 1.80 7.37
C THR A 155 9.85 0.41 7.38
N LEU A 156 10.87 0.18 8.21
CA LEU A 156 11.34 -1.17 8.53
C LEU A 156 10.58 -1.73 9.73
N ALA A 157 9.94 -2.87 9.53
CA ALA A 157 9.49 -3.75 10.61
C ALA A 157 10.60 -4.76 10.94
N ALA A 158 11.01 -4.82 12.20
CA ALA A 158 11.93 -5.84 12.71
C ALA A 158 11.25 -6.63 13.84
N ALA A 159 11.30 -7.95 13.80
CA ALA A 159 10.66 -8.82 14.79
C ALA A 159 11.66 -9.83 15.38
N GLY A 160 11.50 -10.15 16.66
CA GLY A 160 12.36 -11.08 17.39
C GLY A 160 12.01 -11.13 18.87
N GLN A 161 13.01 -11.23 19.74
CA GLN A 161 12.85 -11.36 21.19
C GLN A 161 13.54 -10.21 21.93
N ARG A 162 12.94 -9.78 23.05
CA ARG A 162 13.55 -8.84 24.00
C ARG A 162 13.40 -9.34 25.43
N ASP A 163 14.49 -9.74 26.08
CA ASP A 163 14.46 -10.27 27.44
C ASP A 163 14.38 -9.14 28.49
N GLY A 164 13.68 -9.40 29.58
CA GLY A 164 13.34 -8.39 30.61
C GLY A 164 12.24 -7.40 30.21
N GLY A 165 11.64 -7.52 29.02
CA GLY A 165 10.43 -6.79 28.62
C GLY A 165 9.18 -7.24 29.40
N SER A 166 8.22 -6.33 29.61
CA SER A 166 7.03 -6.65 30.40
C SER A 166 5.98 -7.45 29.60
N LYS A 167 5.96 -8.78 29.79
CA LYS A 167 4.86 -9.69 29.40
C LYS A 167 4.52 -9.77 27.91
N GLY A 168 5.52 -9.76 27.03
CA GLY A 168 5.37 -10.15 25.64
C GLY A 168 6.52 -11.07 25.21
N ASP A 169 6.25 -11.85 24.18
CA ASP A 169 7.09 -12.96 23.72
C ASP A 169 7.78 -12.60 22.39
N ILE A 170 7.12 -11.72 21.63
CA ILE A 170 7.59 -11.17 20.37
C ILE A 170 7.76 -9.67 20.57
N TRP A 171 8.98 -9.20 20.34
CA TRP A 171 9.29 -7.80 20.17
C TRP A 171 9.12 -7.42 18.71
N LEU A 172 8.15 -6.55 18.41
CA LEU A 172 7.97 -5.92 17.11
C LEU A 172 8.47 -4.48 17.21
N ALA A 173 9.47 -4.12 16.41
CA ALA A 173 10.11 -2.83 16.36
C ALA A 173 9.83 -2.13 15.03
N GLN A 174 9.48 -0.85 15.10
CA GLN A 174 9.29 0.03 13.95
C GLN A 174 10.49 0.97 13.83
N ILE A 175 11.19 0.93 12.70
CA ILE A 175 12.45 1.64 12.49
C ILE A 175 12.36 2.48 11.21
N GLU A 176 12.65 3.78 11.35
CA GLU A 176 12.63 4.77 10.28
C GLU A 176 13.86 5.68 10.42
N GLY A 177 14.51 6.03 9.30
CA GLY A 177 15.66 6.95 9.32
C GLY A 177 16.80 6.50 10.24
N ARG A 178 17.04 5.18 10.33
CA ARG A 178 18.03 4.54 11.23
C ARG A 178 17.75 4.74 12.73
N LYS A 179 16.49 4.96 13.13
CA LYS A 179 16.06 5.13 14.51
C LYS A 179 14.85 4.25 14.83
N LEU A 180 14.81 3.72 16.05
CA LEU A 180 13.59 3.14 16.60
C LEU A 180 12.56 4.25 16.84
N ILE A 181 11.40 4.15 16.19
CA ILE A 181 10.29 5.11 16.29
C ILE A 181 9.08 4.55 17.04
N GLY A 182 8.93 3.22 17.08
CA GLY A 182 7.90 2.51 17.83
C GLY A 182 8.35 1.12 18.23
N GLU A 183 7.81 0.58 19.33
CA GLU A 183 8.02 -0.81 19.72
C GLU A 183 6.83 -1.39 20.46
N HIS A 184 6.53 -2.65 20.19
CA HIS A 184 5.39 -3.38 20.69
C HIS A 184 5.79 -4.77 21.19
N GLN A 185 5.10 -5.24 22.23
CA GLN A 185 5.32 -6.55 22.86
C GLN A 185 4.06 -7.38 22.66
N LEU A 186 4.15 -8.41 21.82
CA LEU A 186 3.03 -9.23 21.35
C LEU A 186 3.05 -10.63 22.00
N GLY A 187 2.09 -11.49 21.66
CA GLY A 187 1.99 -12.86 22.18
C GLY A 187 1.37 -12.99 23.58
N LYS A 188 1.71 -12.11 24.53
CA LYS A 188 1.17 -12.11 25.91
C LYS A 188 1.43 -13.40 26.72
N ASN A 189 2.61 -14.01 26.62
CA ASN A 189 2.96 -15.33 27.19
C ASN A 189 2.25 -16.50 26.50
N LYS A 190 1.92 -16.35 25.20
CA LYS A 190 1.40 -17.42 24.33
C LYS A 190 2.43 -17.95 23.35
N TYR A 191 3.56 -17.30 23.12
CA TYR A 191 4.66 -17.84 22.31
C TYR A 191 5.85 -18.22 23.19
N ALA A 192 6.54 -19.30 22.81
CA ALA A 192 7.86 -19.68 23.31
C ALA A 192 8.99 -19.13 22.40
N SER A 193 8.72 -18.97 21.10
CA SER A 193 9.66 -18.40 20.12
C SER A 193 8.93 -17.90 18.86
N LEU A 194 9.51 -16.89 18.21
CA LEU A 194 9.12 -16.43 16.86
C LEU A 194 9.92 -17.23 15.82
N SER A 195 9.25 -17.72 14.76
CA SER A 195 9.88 -18.47 13.67
C SER A 195 9.67 -17.89 12.28
N GLY A 196 8.77 -16.92 12.09
CA GLY A 196 8.65 -16.22 10.82
C GLY A 196 7.77 -14.97 10.86
N MET A 197 8.00 -14.08 9.91
CA MET A 197 7.18 -12.90 9.65
C MET A 197 6.92 -12.78 8.15
N ALA A 198 5.67 -12.49 7.78
CA ALA A 198 5.26 -12.28 6.40
C ALA A 198 4.45 -10.97 6.28
N LEU A 199 4.63 -10.25 5.17
CA LEU A 199 3.83 -9.08 4.81
C LEU A 199 2.70 -9.52 3.87
N GLY A 200 1.44 -9.33 4.28
CA GLY A 200 0.27 -9.55 3.43
C GLY A 200 0.14 -8.47 2.34
N ALA A 201 -0.63 -8.73 1.29
CA ALA A 201 -0.90 -7.72 0.25
C ALA A 201 -1.70 -6.53 0.80
N ASP A 202 -2.39 -6.74 1.92
CA ASP A 202 -3.09 -5.72 2.70
C ASP A 202 -2.16 -4.75 3.46
N GLY A 203 -0.85 -5.03 3.49
CA GLY A 203 0.16 -4.23 4.20
C GLY A 203 0.29 -4.57 5.69
N GLN A 204 -0.42 -5.58 6.20
CA GLN A 204 -0.29 -6.06 7.58
C GLN A 204 0.75 -7.17 7.71
N LEU A 205 1.24 -7.38 8.93
CA LEU A 205 2.23 -8.39 9.26
C LEU A 205 1.56 -9.62 9.88
N ALA A 206 1.87 -10.79 9.34
CA ALA A 206 1.61 -12.07 9.98
C ALA A 206 2.88 -12.59 10.67
N LEU A 207 2.74 -13.15 11.87
CA LEU A 207 3.82 -13.62 12.73
C LEU A 207 3.57 -15.06 13.18
N ALA A 208 4.49 -15.98 12.89
CA ALA A 208 4.40 -17.40 13.24
C ALA A 208 5.39 -17.80 14.34
N GLY A 209 5.04 -18.85 15.09
CA GLY A 209 5.88 -19.40 16.16
C GLY A 209 5.26 -20.61 16.85
N ASN A 210 5.81 -20.98 18.00
CA ASN A 210 5.35 -22.13 18.83
C ASN A 210 4.77 -21.61 20.15
N THR A 211 3.67 -22.19 20.66
CA THR A 211 3.09 -21.85 21.96
C THR A 211 3.78 -22.46 23.18
N GLY A 212 4.59 -23.50 22.99
CA GLY A 212 5.24 -24.25 24.08
C GLY A 212 4.23 -24.72 25.13
N SER A 213 4.53 -24.51 26.41
CA SER A 213 3.63 -24.91 27.51
C SER A 213 2.34 -24.07 27.63
N ALA A 214 2.15 -23.03 26.80
CA ALA A 214 0.90 -22.26 26.75
C ALA A 214 -0.16 -22.87 25.80
N ALA A 215 0.19 -23.93 25.06
CA ALA A 215 -0.73 -24.76 24.28
C ALA A 215 -1.93 -25.27 25.11
N GLU A 216 -3.11 -25.42 24.48
CA GLU A 216 -4.23 -26.13 25.13
C GLU A 216 -3.90 -27.61 25.38
N SER A 217 -3.08 -28.19 24.49
CA SER A 217 -2.51 -29.54 24.62
C SER A 217 -1.48 -29.66 25.76
N GLY A 218 -0.95 -28.52 26.25
CA GLY A 218 0.18 -28.44 27.17
C GLY A 218 1.53 -28.89 26.58
N LYS A 219 1.60 -29.11 25.25
CA LYS A 219 2.76 -29.71 24.56
C LYS A 219 3.36 -28.87 23.45
N GLY A 220 2.86 -27.67 23.17
CA GLY A 220 3.31 -26.83 22.06
C GLY A 220 2.52 -27.08 20.80
N ASP A 221 1.88 -26.02 20.32
CA ASP A 221 1.14 -25.95 19.07
C ASP A 221 1.73 -24.79 18.23
N ALA A 222 1.56 -24.78 16.90
CA ALA A 222 1.91 -23.63 16.09
C ALA A 222 0.92 -22.47 16.31
N TYR A 223 1.44 -21.24 16.31
CA TYR A 223 0.65 -20.03 16.51
C TYR A 223 0.88 -19.03 15.38
N LEU A 224 -0.21 -18.44 14.87
CA LEU A 224 -0.20 -17.42 13.84
C LEU A 224 -1.01 -16.21 14.30
N LEU A 225 -0.43 -15.02 14.18
CA LEU A 225 -1.02 -13.76 14.59
C LEU A 225 -0.88 -12.75 13.46
N LYS A 226 -1.95 -12.01 13.13
CA LYS A 226 -1.92 -10.91 12.17
C LYS A 226 -2.09 -9.57 12.89
N THR A 227 -1.27 -8.59 12.55
CA THR A 227 -1.18 -7.28 13.22
C THR A 227 -0.78 -6.18 12.25
N ASP A 228 -1.16 -4.94 12.53
CA ASP A 228 -0.45 -3.79 11.94
C ASP A 228 0.93 -3.59 12.61
N ILE A 229 1.75 -2.70 12.03
CA ILE A 229 3.07 -2.34 12.55
C ILE A 229 2.99 -1.64 13.93
N GLY A 230 1.85 -1.05 14.28
CA GLY A 230 1.55 -0.48 15.60
C GLY A 230 1.14 -1.52 16.66
N GLY A 231 1.28 -2.82 16.37
CA GLY A 231 0.97 -3.91 17.29
C GLY A 231 -0.53 -4.13 17.55
N LYS A 232 -1.42 -3.54 16.74
CA LYS A 232 -2.86 -3.80 16.80
C LYS A 232 -3.16 -5.14 16.12
N ILE A 233 -3.37 -6.17 16.94
CA ILE A 233 -3.75 -7.50 16.50
C ILE A 233 -5.11 -7.45 15.79
N ALA A 234 -5.15 -7.89 14.54
CA ALA A 234 -6.37 -8.10 13.76
C ALA A 234 -7.01 -9.45 14.12
N TRP A 235 -6.21 -10.53 14.14
CA TRP A 235 -6.64 -11.85 14.57
C TRP A 235 -5.48 -12.72 15.06
N GLU A 236 -5.81 -13.80 15.77
CA GLU A 236 -4.87 -14.84 16.21
C GLU A 236 -5.48 -16.24 16.00
N ARG A 237 -4.62 -17.24 15.73
CA ARG A 237 -4.97 -18.62 15.39
C ARG A 237 -3.93 -19.59 15.96
N THR A 238 -4.35 -20.82 16.25
CA THR A 238 -3.50 -21.90 16.73
C THR A 238 -3.75 -23.14 15.88
N PHE A 239 -2.69 -23.87 15.54
CA PHE A 239 -2.71 -25.06 14.71
C PHE A 239 -1.89 -26.16 15.40
N GLY A 240 -2.48 -27.32 15.61
CA GLY A 240 -1.90 -28.44 16.34
C GLY A 240 -3.00 -29.38 16.84
N ASP A 241 -2.63 -30.46 17.52
CA ASP A 241 -3.56 -31.41 18.14
C ASP A 241 -2.98 -31.92 19.49
N LYS A 242 -3.16 -33.19 19.83
CA LYS A 242 -2.83 -33.81 21.12
C LYS A 242 -1.34 -33.94 21.46
N ASP A 243 -0.43 -33.69 20.52
CA ASP A 243 1.03 -33.84 20.67
C ASP A 243 1.77 -32.58 20.18
N TRP A 244 3.11 -32.55 20.29
CA TRP A 244 3.91 -31.38 19.92
C TRP A 244 3.80 -31.08 18.42
N ASP A 245 3.36 -29.87 18.08
CA ASP A 245 3.34 -29.32 16.73
C ASP A 245 3.92 -27.89 16.76
N GLU A 246 4.76 -27.51 15.79
CA GLU A 246 5.39 -26.18 15.81
C GLU A 246 5.61 -25.58 14.42
N ALA A 247 5.56 -24.26 14.32
CA ALA A 247 5.91 -23.52 13.11
C ALA A 247 7.41 -23.20 13.09
N THR A 248 8.05 -23.40 11.94
CA THR A 248 9.49 -23.11 11.74
C THR A 248 9.77 -22.02 10.70
N HIS A 249 8.83 -21.75 9.78
CA HIS A 249 8.92 -20.62 8.84
C HIS A 249 7.53 -20.24 8.31
N LEU A 250 7.34 -18.98 7.90
CA LEU A 250 6.08 -18.41 7.42
C LEU A 250 6.32 -17.58 6.16
N ILE A 251 5.45 -17.73 5.17
CA ILE A 251 5.39 -16.86 3.99
C ILE A 251 3.95 -16.41 3.72
N ALA A 252 3.80 -15.24 3.11
CA ALA A 252 2.56 -14.88 2.42
C ALA A 252 2.50 -15.65 1.09
N THR A 253 1.28 -15.91 0.60
CA THR A 253 1.06 -16.69 -0.62
C THR A 253 0.43 -15.83 -1.74
N PRO A 254 0.55 -16.20 -3.03
CA PRO A 254 0.10 -15.36 -4.14
C PRO A 254 -1.41 -15.09 -4.18
N ASP A 255 -2.20 -15.84 -3.42
CA ASP A 255 -3.64 -15.73 -3.18
C ASP A 255 -3.97 -14.99 -1.87
N ASP A 256 -3.10 -14.07 -1.44
CA ASP A 256 -3.16 -13.27 -0.19
C ASP A 256 -3.33 -14.07 1.13
N GLY A 257 -3.14 -15.39 1.07
CA GLY A 257 -3.10 -16.26 2.24
C GLY A 257 -1.72 -16.34 2.90
N PHE A 258 -1.58 -17.30 3.80
CA PHE A 258 -0.28 -17.64 4.42
C PHE A 258 0.00 -19.14 4.37
N ALA A 259 1.27 -19.49 4.14
CA ALA A 259 1.78 -20.86 4.21
C ALA A 259 2.85 -20.95 5.30
N MET A 260 2.71 -21.94 6.17
CA MET A 260 3.53 -22.12 7.36
C MET A 260 4.18 -23.50 7.34
N ALA A 261 5.50 -23.54 7.20
CA ALA A 261 6.29 -24.75 7.45
C ALA A 261 6.38 -25.01 8.95
N GLY A 262 6.49 -26.28 9.30
CA GLY A 262 6.58 -26.71 10.67
C GLY A 262 7.00 -28.15 10.84
N ILE A 263 6.86 -28.63 12.07
CA ILE A 263 7.14 -30.01 12.46
C ILE A 263 5.91 -30.52 13.23
N THR A 264 5.46 -31.74 12.93
CA THR A 264 4.32 -32.36 13.62
C THR A 264 4.71 -33.69 14.26
N ARG A 265 4.24 -33.91 15.49
CA ARG A 265 4.11 -35.25 16.10
C ARG A 265 2.66 -35.73 16.11
N SER A 266 1.69 -34.82 16.05
CA SER A 266 0.27 -35.19 16.10
C SER A 266 -0.17 -36.01 14.90
N ASN A 267 0.33 -35.68 13.70
CA ASN A 267 -0.09 -36.24 12.42
C ASN A 267 1.02 -37.04 11.70
N SER A 268 2.06 -37.50 12.42
CA SER A 268 3.23 -38.14 11.81
C SER A 268 3.09 -39.65 11.56
N ALA A 269 3.91 -40.17 10.65
CA ALA A 269 4.02 -41.58 10.31
C ALA A 269 4.97 -42.38 11.23
N GLY A 270 5.50 -41.75 12.29
CA GLY A 270 6.26 -42.42 13.36
C GLY A 270 7.18 -41.47 14.14
N GLY A 271 8.09 -40.80 13.43
CA GLY A 271 9.02 -39.82 14.00
C GLY A 271 8.35 -38.46 14.25
N LEU A 272 9.16 -37.40 14.30
CA LEU A 272 8.68 -36.08 13.89
C LEU A 272 8.63 -36.02 12.36
N ASP A 273 7.56 -35.47 11.78
CA ASP A 273 7.44 -35.26 10.32
C ASP A 273 7.46 -33.77 9.97
N MET A 274 7.88 -33.43 8.74
CA MET A 274 7.72 -32.10 8.18
C MET A 274 6.24 -31.78 8.05
N TRP A 275 5.84 -30.54 8.30
CA TRP A 275 4.45 -30.13 8.28
C TRP A 275 4.29 -28.85 7.45
N LEU A 276 3.14 -28.72 6.77
CA LEU A 276 2.73 -27.53 6.05
C LEU A 276 1.27 -27.25 6.31
N VAL A 277 0.97 -26.02 6.73
CA VAL A 277 -0.39 -25.48 6.87
C VAL A 277 -0.57 -24.37 5.85
N LYS A 278 -1.68 -24.41 5.09
CA LYS A 278 -2.11 -23.32 4.20
C LYS A 278 -3.37 -22.67 4.78
N THR A 279 -3.36 -21.35 4.85
CA THR A 279 -4.48 -20.51 5.31
C THR A 279 -4.88 -19.49 4.25
N ASN A 280 -6.10 -18.96 4.36
CA ASN A 280 -6.49 -17.71 3.70
C ASN A 280 -6.04 -16.48 4.49
N ASN A 281 -6.34 -15.28 3.99
CA ASN A 281 -5.92 -14.01 4.60
C ASN A 281 -6.51 -13.75 6.01
N ALA A 282 -7.64 -14.39 6.32
CA ALA A 282 -8.29 -14.38 7.63
C ALA A 282 -7.75 -15.47 8.60
N GLY A 283 -6.69 -16.19 8.20
CA GLY A 283 -6.04 -17.21 9.01
C GLY A 283 -6.85 -18.49 9.19
N PHE A 284 -7.90 -18.72 8.40
CA PHE A 284 -8.63 -20.00 8.40
C PHE A 284 -7.85 -21.03 7.60
N GLN A 285 -7.74 -22.25 8.14
CA GLN A 285 -7.03 -23.35 7.50
C GLN A 285 -7.80 -23.83 6.26
N GLN A 286 -7.19 -23.68 5.08
CA GLN A 286 -7.68 -24.29 3.85
C GLN A 286 -7.31 -25.79 3.81
N TRP A 287 -6.05 -26.11 4.11
CA TRP A 287 -5.58 -27.49 4.27
C TRP A 287 -4.30 -27.57 5.10
N GLN A 288 -3.93 -28.79 5.51
CA GLN A 288 -2.63 -29.11 6.11
C GLN A 288 -2.14 -30.47 5.61
N GLY A 289 -0.83 -30.71 5.65
CA GLY A 289 -0.20 -31.97 5.25
C GLY A 289 1.08 -32.26 6.04
N ALA A 290 1.30 -33.54 6.35
CA ALA A 290 2.52 -34.05 6.96
C ALA A 290 3.34 -34.83 5.92
N PHE A 291 4.67 -34.64 5.92
CA PHE A 291 5.61 -35.19 4.94
C PHE A 291 6.84 -35.72 5.66
N GLY A 292 7.10 -37.02 5.52
CA GLY A 292 8.15 -37.69 6.25
C GLY A 292 7.90 -39.19 6.28
N GLY A 293 8.22 -39.83 7.40
CA GLY A 293 8.15 -41.28 7.52
C GLY A 293 8.28 -41.78 8.95
N LYS A 294 9.13 -42.79 9.13
CA LYS A 294 9.24 -43.54 10.39
C LYS A 294 10.34 -43.01 11.32
N ASP A 295 11.27 -42.25 10.75
CA ASP A 295 12.42 -41.64 11.41
C ASP A 295 12.20 -40.11 11.39
N ASP A 296 13.01 -39.30 12.08
CA ASP A 296 12.71 -37.86 12.20
C ASP A 296 13.01 -37.06 10.92
N ASP A 297 12.06 -36.23 10.51
CA ASP A 297 12.09 -35.32 9.37
C ASP A 297 11.62 -33.92 9.81
N PHE A 298 12.41 -32.88 9.52
CA PHE A 298 12.21 -31.52 10.03
C PHE A 298 12.05 -30.54 8.87
N ALA A 299 10.99 -29.72 8.85
CA ALA A 299 10.92 -28.55 7.98
C ALA A 299 11.59 -27.35 8.65
N GLN A 300 12.35 -26.58 7.89
CA GLN A 300 12.97 -25.32 8.30
C GLN A 300 12.68 -24.19 7.31
N ALA A 301 12.31 -24.51 6.06
CA ALA A 301 11.95 -23.54 5.03
C ALA A 301 10.63 -23.89 4.34
N VAL A 302 9.88 -22.87 3.93
CA VAL A 302 8.83 -22.95 2.91
C VAL A 302 9.05 -21.87 1.85
N ALA A 303 8.73 -22.18 0.60
CA ALA A 303 8.63 -21.21 -0.49
C ALA A 303 7.39 -21.50 -1.35
N ALA A 304 6.68 -20.46 -1.76
CA ALA A 304 5.61 -20.55 -2.75
C ALA A 304 6.19 -20.41 -4.15
N LEU A 305 5.76 -21.27 -5.06
CA LEU A 305 6.14 -21.26 -6.47
C LEU A 305 5.08 -20.54 -7.32
N PRO A 306 5.43 -20.02 -8.51
CA PRO A 306 4.49 -19.27 -9.35
C PRO A 306 3.31 -20.06 -9.91
N ASP A 307 3.35 -21.40 -9.82
CA ASP A 307 2.24 -22.32 -10.15
C ASP A 307 1.28 -22.55 -8.97
N GLY A 308 1.46 -21.83 -7.84
CA GLY A 308 0.69 -21.99 -6.60
C GLY A 308 1.09 -23.21 -5.76
N SER A 309 2.09 -23.97 -6.19
CA SER A 309 2.66 -25.07 -5.40
C SER A 309 3.68 -24.54 -4.38
N PHE A 310 4.15 -25.42 -3.50
CA PHE A 310 5.05 -25.11 -2.40
C PHE A 310 6.28 -26.01 -2.42
N LEU A 311 7.41 -25.48 -1.97
CA LEU A 311 8.58 -26.26 -1.59
C LEU A 311 8.73 -26.20 -0.07
N LEU A 312 8.86 -27.36 0.56
CA LEU A 312 9.37 -27.50 1.92
C LEU A 312 10.85 -27.86 1.85
N GLY A 313 11.64 -27.22 2.71
CA GLY A 313 13.08 -27.43 2.84
C GLY A 313 13.41 -27.75 4.29
N GLY A 314 14.40 -28.60 4.51
CA GLY A 314 14.80 -28.98 5.86
C GLY A 314 15.80 -30.11 5.86
N ARG A 315 15.60 -31.08 6.76
CA ARG A 315 16.47 -32.26 6.89
C ARG A 315 15.69 -33.52 7.24
N SER A 316 16.08 -34.65 6.62
CA SER A 316 15.38 -35.93 6.73
C SER A 316 16.28 -37.07 7.22
N LYS A 317 15.72 -38.00 7.99
CA LYS A 317 16.24 -39.37 8.16
C LYS A 317 15.36 -40.44 7.50
N SER A 318 14.13 -40.14 7.12
CA SER A 318 13.29 -41.10 6.39
C SER A 318 13.66 -41.31 4.92
N TYR A 319 14.54 -40.47 4.32
CA TYR A 319 14.97 -40.56 2.91
C TYR A 319 15.48 -41.94 2.46
N HIS A 320 15.98 -42.78 3.38
CA HIS A 320 16.00 -44.23 3.19
C HIS A 320 15.88 -44.97 4.52
N SER A 321 15.40 -46.22 4.46
CA SER A 321 15.30 -47.06 5.65
C SER A 321 16.67 -47.26 6.32
N GLY A 322 16.78 -46.90 7.60
CA GLY A 322 17.99 -47.11 8.40
C GLY A 322 19.10 -46.09 8.17
N ALA A 323 18.76 -44.89 7.67
CA ALA A 323 19.68 -43.77 7.66
C ALA A 323 20.22 -43.47 9.06
N ARG A 324 21.47 -42.98 9.12
CA ARG A 324 22.15 -42.62 10.37
C ARG A 324 22.49 -41.14 10.47
N THR A 325 22.63 -40.50 9.32
CA THR A 325 22.87 -39.08 9.13
C THR A 325 21.66 -38.44 8.48
N PHE A 326 21.47 -37.14 8.73
CA PHE A 326 20.47 -36.31 8.06
C PHE A 326 20.91 -35.99 6.62
N LYS A 327 19.95 -35.89 5.70
CA LYS A 327 20.15 -35.27 4.38
C LYS A 327 19.35 -33.98 4.31
N GLY A 328 19.88 -32.98 3.61
CA GLY A 328 19.09 -31.82 3.22
C GLY A 328 17.93 -32.32 2.38
N TYR A 329 16.71 -31.97 2.73
CA TYR A 329 15.52 -32.60 2.16
C TYR A 329 14.60 -31.54 1.58
N VAL A 330 14.20 -31.74 0.33
CA VAL A 330 13.25 -30.87 -0.35
C VAL A 330 12.04 -31.68 -0.76
N VAL A 331 10.85 -31.18 -0.42
CA VAL A 331 9.55 -31.79 -0.79
C VAL A 331 8.74 -30.75 -1.57
N LYS A 332 8.35 -31.07 -2.80
CA LYS A 332 7.37 -30.28 -3.53
C LYS A 332 5.96 -30.74 -3.19
N VAL A 333 5.12 -29.78 -2.81
CA VAL A 333 3.72 -29.97 -2.43
C VAL A 333 2.87 -29.17 -3.41
N THR A 334 1.90 -29.81 -4.06
CA THR A 334 0.93 -29.14 -4.95
C THR A 334 0.11 -28.08 -4.20
N SER A 335 -0.53 -27.16 -4.94
CA SER A 335 -1.44 -26.15 -4.39
C SER A 335 -2.58 -26.73 -3.53
N GLY A 336 -3.01 -27.96 -3.83
CA GLY A 336 -3.99 -28.73 -3.06
C GLY A 336 -3.41 -29.63 -1.95
N GLY A 337 -2.18 -29.39 -1.49
CA GLY A 337 -1.58 -30.06 -0.34
C GLY A 337 -1.02 -31.47 -0.57
N GLN A 338 -1.04 -31.99 -1.81
CA GLN A 338 -0.51 -33.32 -2.12
C GLN A 338 0.98 -33.27 -2.47
N ARG A 339 1.79 -34.20 -1.95
CA ARG A 339 3.21 -34.36 -2.33
C ARG A 339 3.34 -34.68 -3.83
N ALA A 340 4.03 -33.82 -4.57
CA ALA A 340 4.36 -34.03 -5.99
C ALA A 340 5.65 -34.84 -6.17
N TRP A 341 6.73 -34.42 -5.49
CA TRP A 341 8.01 -35.13 -5.45
C TRP A 341 8.77 -34.80 -4.16
N GLU A 342 9.76 -35.61 -3.83
CA GLU A 342 10.70 -35.37 -2.72
C GLU A 342 12.11 -35.81 -3.13
N TRP A 343 13.14 -35.12 -2.64
CA TRP A 343 14.53 -35.42 -2.97
C TRP A 343 15.52 -35.12 -1.82
N PRO A 344 16.42 -36.07 -1.49
CA PRO A 344 17.54 -35.83 -0.60
C PRO A 344 18.76 -35.26 -1.34
N TYR A 345 19.32 -34.18 -0.80
CA TYR A 345 20.54 -33.52 -1.24
C TYR A 345 21.64 -33.61 -0.16
N GLY A 346 22.90 -33.43 -0.56
CA GLY A 346 24.08 -33.61 0.30
C GLY A 346 24.64 -35.04 0.27
N GLY A 347 25.64 -35.38 1.09
CA GLY A 347 26.45 -36.59 0.88
C GLY A 347 27.20 -37.16 2.10
N GLN A 348 26.85 -38.39 2.51
CA GLN A 348 27.49 -39.14 3.61
C GLN A 348 27.31 -38.58 5.05
N LYS A 349 27.58 -37.30 5.31
CA LYS A 349 27.47 -36.68 6.66
C LYS A 349 26.09 -36.03 6.87
N ASP A 350 25.91 -35.18 7.88
CA ASP A 350 24.67 -34.43 8.10
C ASP A 350 24.62 -33.19 7.20
N ASP A 351 23.45 -32.93 6.60
CA ASP A 351 23.17 -31.76 5.75
C ASP A 351 21.76 -31.22 6.04
N ALA A 352 21.54 -29.92 5.86
CA ALA A 352 20.23 -29.28 6.06
C ALA A 352 19.99 -28.11 5.11
N VAL A 353 18.73 -27.93 4.70
CA VAL A 353 18.23 -26.75 3.98
C VAL A 353 17.48 -25.87 4.97
N GLN A 354 17.96 -24.65 5.20
CA GLN A 354 17.37 -23.68 6.13
C GLN A 354 16.56 -22.59 5.42
N ALA A 355 16.87 -22.28 4.15
CA ALA A 355 16.22 -21.21 3.39
C ALA A 355 16.07 -21.54 1.89
N PHE A 356 15.13 -20.83 1.25
CA PHE A 356 14.97 -20.80 -0.21
C PHE A 356 14.88 -19.37 -0.72
N ALA A 357 15.38 -19.15 -1.94
CA ALA A 357 15.00 -18.02 -2.79
C ALA A 357 14.43 -18.57 -4.11
N VAL A 358 13.21 -18.19 -4.46
CA VAL A 358 12.62 -18.43 -5.78
C VAL A 358 13.03 -17.26 -6.67
N LEU A 359 13.80 -17.53 -7.71
CA LEU A 359 14.37 -16.50 -8.58
C LEU A 359 13.35 -15.99 -9.59
N HIS A 360 13.62 -14.82 -10.16
CA HIS A 360 12.82 -14.18 -11.21
C HIS A 360 12.47 -15.10 -12.41
N ASN A 361 13.39 -16.01 -12.75
CA ASN A 361 13.24 -16.97 -13.86
C ASN A 361 12.57 -18.30 -13.44
N GLY A 362 12.08 -18.42 -12.20
CA GLY A 362 11.40 -19.59 -11.68
C GLY A 362 12.31 -20.73 -11.19
N ALA A 363 13.63 -20.60 -11.32
CA ALA A 363 14.56 -21.52 -10.67
C ALA A 363 14.63 -21.25 -9.15
N VAL A 364 15.15 -22.23 -8.41
CA VAL A 364 15.18 -22.18 -6.95
C VAL A 364 16.60 -22.31 -6.45
N VAL A 365 16.97 -21.43 -5.53
CA VAL A 365 18.20 -21.54 -4.74
C VAL A 365 17.82 -21.96 -3.34
N ALA A 366 18.44 -23.04 -2.85
CA ALA A 366 18.36 -23.48 -1.48
C ALA A 366 19.66 -23.13 -0.75
N ALA A 367 19.57 -22.80 0.54
CA ALA A 367 20.72 -22.51 1.37
C ALA A 367 20.58 -23.12 2.78
N GLY A 368 21.71 -23.36 3.44
CA GLY A 368 21.78 -23.97 4.77
C GLY A 368 23.22 -24.32 5.15
N ASN A 369 23.42 -25.54 5.64
CA ASN A 369 24.71 -26.05 6.10
C ASN A 369 24.95 -27.52 5.65
N SER A 370 26.21 -27.86 5.43
CA SER A 370 26.67 -29.17 4.93
C SER A 370 27.93 -29.59 5.67
N ALA A 371 27.86 -30.61 6.54
CA ALA A 371 29.06 -31.26 7.06
C ALA A 371 29.79 -32.09 5.98
N SER A 372 29.06 -32.44 4.90
CA SER A 372 29.53 -33.21 3.75
C SER A 372 30.58 -32.45 2.94
N ASP A 373 31.69 -33.13 2.62
CA ASP A 373 32.84 -32.60 1.86
C ASP A 373 33.47 -31.28 2.38
N ALA A 374 33.09 -30.86 3.59
CA ALA A 374 33.57 -29.65 4.25
C ALA A 374 34.99 -29.78 4.81
N GLN A 375 35.68 -28.64 4.98
CA GLN A 375 37.07 -28.58 5.46
C GLN A 375 37.22 -28.68 6.99
N GLY A 376 36.18 -29.15 7.70
CA GLY A 376 36.25 -29.50 9.12
C GLY A 376 34.88 -29.84 9.69
N ALA A 377 34.24 -28.84 10.29
CA ALA A 377 32.84 -28.88 10.71
C ALA A 377 31.90 -28.59 9.51
N ASP A 378 30.69 -28.12 9.78
CA ASP A 378 29.68 -27.79 8.77
C ASP A 378 30.06 -26.52 7.99
N ASP A 379 30.08 -26.59 6.66
CA ASP A 379 30.26 -25.42 5.77
C ASP A 379 28.91 -24.82 5.39
N ALA A 380 28.88 -23.50 5.16
CA ALA A 380 27.73 -22.78 4.64
C ALA A 380 27.45 -23.23 3.20
N TRP A 381 26.28 -23.81 2.95
CA TRP A 381 25.98 -24.51 1.70
C TRP A 381 24.86 -23.82 0.94
N VAL A 382 25.08 -23.60 -0.35
CA VAL A 382 24.09 -23.00 -1.26
C VAL A 382 24.07 -23.81 -2.54
N PHE A 383 22.89 -24.16 -3.03
CA PHE A 383 22.73 -24.87 -4.31
C PHE A 383 21.53 -24.36 -5.10
N ARG A 384 21.66 -24.36 -6.42
CA ARG A 384 20.56 -24.03 -7.34
C ARG A 384 20.10 -25.27 -8.06
N PHE A 385 18.79 -25.41 -8.17
CA PHE A 385 18.14 -26.39 -9.03
C PHE A 385 17.00 -25.71 -9.80
N SER A 386 16.76 -26.20 -11.01
CA SER A 386 15.62 -25.79 -11.82
C SER A 386 14.59 -26.90 -11.79
N GLU A 387 13.36 -26.59 -11.41
CA GLU A 387 12.23 -27.39 -11.84
C GLU A 387 12.26 -27.48 -13.37
N SER A 388 12.15 -28.71 -13.91
CA SER A 388 12.24 -28.99 -15.36
C SER A 388 11.49 -27.92 -16.17
N PRO A 389 12.16 -27.27 -17.14
CA PRO A 389 11.99 -25.85 -17.42
C PRO A 389 10.53 -25.42 -17.48
N ALA A 390 10.12 -24.67 -16.45
CA ALA A 390 8.79 -24.08 -16.37
C ALA A 390 8.46 -23.40 -17.70
N ALA A 391 7.33 -23.79 -18.29
CA ALA A 391 7.20 -23.83 -19.73
C ALA A 391 7.55 -22.52 -20.44
N ALA A 392 8.27 -22.63 -21.55
CA ALA A 392 8.37 -21.61 -22.61
C ALA A 392 7.02 -21.34 -23.33
N GLY A 393 5.89 -21.55 -22.63
CA GLY A 393 4.52 -21.32 -23.08
C GLY A 393 3.88 -20.05 -22.51
N GLY A 394 4.53 -19.35 -21.57
CA GLY A 394 4.01 -18.11 -20.94
C GLY A 394 3.77 -16.93 -21.88
N LEU A 395 4.16 -17.04 -23.17
CA LEU A 395 3.97 -16.01 -24.19
C LEU A 395 2.96 -16.41 -25.30
N GLN A 396 2.19 -17.50 -25.13
CA GLN A 396 1.06 -17.81 -26.02
C GLN A 396 -0.10 -16.83 -25.81
N GLY A 397 0.00 -15.65 -26.42
CA GLY A 397 -1.03 -14.59 -26.42
C GLY A 397 -0.51 -13.22 -25.98
N ALA A 398 0.69 -13.15 -25.39
CA ALA A 398 1.25 -11.89 -24.90
C ALA A 398 1.69 -10.98 -26.05
N LYS A 399 1.02 -9.82 -26.20
CA LYS A 399 1.32 -8.84 -27.26
C LYS A 399 2.37 -7.83 -26.79
N GLN A 400 3.11 -7.25 -27.75
CA GLN A 400 4.01 -6.11 -27.51
C GLN A 400 3.31 -4.81 -27.04
N THR A 401 1.99 -4.83 -26.84
CA THR A 401 1.16 -3.63 -26.59
C THR A 401 0.19 -3.89 -25.43
N GLY A 402 0.70 -4.49 -24.35
CA GLY A 402 -0.13 -4.95 -23.22
C GLY A 402 0.43 -4.66 -21.82
N ILE A 403 1.55 -3.95 -21.72
CA ILE A 403 2.00 -3.31 -20.48
C ILE A 403 1.84 -1.80 -20.67
N ASP A 404 0.96 -1.20 -19.88
CA ASP A 404 0.94 0.25 -19.69
C ASP A 404 1.84 0.61 -18.49
N HIS A 405 2.23 1.88 -18.39
CA HIS A 405 3.07 2.35 -17.30
C HIS A 405 2.65 3.74 -16.79
N SER A 406 2.94 4.04 -15.52
CA SER A 406 2.86 5.41 -15.01
C SER A 406 4.03 6.25 -15.53
N GLU A 407 3.97 7.57 -15.30
CA GLU A 407 5.17 8.41 -15.35
C GLU A 407 6.24 7.87 -14.38
N ALA A 408 7.50 8.02 -14.76
CA ALA A 408 8.65 7.60 -13.97
C ALA A 408 9.22 8.78 -13.18
N VAL A 409 9.25 8.64 -11.85
CA VAL A 409 9.51 9.74 -10.90
C VAL A 409 10.65 9.38 -9.95
N LEU A 410 11.63 10.27 -9.79
CA LEU A 410 12.67 10.11 -8.78
C LEU A 410 12.11 10.39 -7.37
N ARG A 411 12.28 9.46 -6.44
CA ARG A 411 11.81 9.59 -5.04
C ARG A 411 12.84 10.30 -4.16
N THR A 412 12.98 11.61 -4.34
CA THR A 412 13.60 12.52 -3.36
C THR A 412 12.61 13.62 -2.96
N ALA A 413 12.93 14.42 -1.95
CA ALA A 413 12.02 15.43 -1.40
C ALA A 413 11.55 16.50 -2.41
N ASP A 414 12.33 16.76 -3.46
CA ASP A 414 12.03 17.72 -4.53
C ASP A 414 12.21 17.14 -5.95
N GLY A 415 12.29 15.81 -6.07
CA GLY A 415 12.51 15.11 -7.35
C GLY A 415 13.91 15.30 -7.96
N LYS A 416 14.88 15.85 -7.21
CA LYS A 416 16.25 16.08 -7.68
C LYS A 416 17.26 15.19 -6.95
N LEU A 417 18.27 14.73 -7.68
CA LEU A 417 19.38 13.91 -7.15
C LEU A 417 20.60 14.78 -6.78
N ARG A 418 21.12 14.63 -5.56
CA ARG A 418 22.27 15.39 -5.02
C ARG A 418 23.54 14.55 -4.89
N PRO A 419 24.72 15.19 -4.70
CA PRO A 419 25.97 14.47 -4.41
C PRO A 419 25.90 13.64 -3.13
N ASN A 420 26.25 12.37 -3.23
CA ASN A 420 26.17 11.33 -2.20
C ASN A 420 24.74 11.02 -1.71
N GLU A 421 23.71 11.40 -2.47
CA GLU A 421 22.33 11.00 -2.22
C GLU A 421 22.02 9.66 -2.90
N ARG A 422 21.35 8.77 -2.16
CA ARG A 422 20.75 7.54 -2.69
C ARG A 422 19.23 7.67 -2.72
N SER A 423 18.63 7.16 -3.78
CA SER A 423 17.21 7.25 -4.06
C SER A 423 16.81 6.14 -5.04
N HIS A 424 15.60 6.21 -5.58
CA HIS A 424 15.13 5.31 -6.62
C HIS A 424 14.21 6.03 -7.60
N LEU A 425 14.31 5.64 -8.87
CA LEU A 425 13.33 5.94 -9.89
C LEU A 425 12.16 4.96 -9.72
N THR A 426 10.94 5.47 -9.52
CA THR A 426 9.74 4.63 -9.45
C THR A 426 8.82 4.81 -10.64
N PHE A 427 8.13 3.74 -11.05
CA PHE A 427 6.95 3.77 -11.92
C PHE A 427 6.12 2.51 -11.71
N THR A 428 4.82 2.56 -11.95
CA THR A 428 3.95 1.38 -11.92
C THR A 428 3.82 0.79 -13.31
N LEU A 429 3.98 -0.53 -13.45
CA LEU A 429 3.61 -1.28 -14.65
C LEU A 429 2.23 -1.93 -14.45
N PHE A 430 1.38 -1.84 -15.47
CA PHE A 430 0.02 -2.38 -15.47
C PHE A 430 -0.09 -3.49 -16.53
N ASN A 431 -0.33 -4.73 -16.12
CA ASN A 431 -0.55 -5.82 -17.04
C ASN A 431 -2.02 -5.85 -17.48
N GLN A 432 -2.31 -5.25 -18.64
CA GLN A 432 -3.66 -5.24 -19.22
C GLN A 432 -3.99 -6.53 -19.99
N GLN A 433 -3.12 -7.54 -19.94
CA GLN A 433 -3.27 -8.78 -20.68
C GLN A 433 -4.00 -9.83 -19.83
N GLN A 434 -4.70 -10.73 -20.51
CA GLN A 434 -5.35 -11.90 -19.89
C GLN A 434 -4.34 -13.02 -19.54
N ALA A 435 -3.04 -12.75 -19.59
CA ALA A 435 -1.97 -13.70 -19.35
C ALA A 435 -0.95 -13.15 -18.35
N ASN A 436 -0.43 -14.03 -17.50
CA ASN A 436 0.66 -13.71 -16.58
C ASN A 436 1.95 -13.46 -17.38
N ILE A 437 2.76 -12.50 -16.92
CA ILE A 437 4.04 -12.16 -17.51
C ILE A 437 5.14 -12.70 -16.57
N PRO A 438 5.79 -13.83 -16.93
CA PRO A 438 6.89 -14.37 -16.15
C PRO A 438 8.20 -13.64 -16.44
N ASP A 439 9.21 -13.79 -15.56
CA ASP A 439 10.57 -13.28 -15.79
C ASP A 439 10.59 -11.80 -16.22
N LEU A 440 9.85 -10.97 -15.48
CA LEU A 440 9.74 -9.53 -15.69
C LEU A 440 11.08 -8.88 -15.38
N GLN A 441 11.69 -8.33 -16.42
CA GLN A 441 12.97 -7.65 -16.38
C GLN A 441 12.79 -6.18 -16.79
N VAL A 442 13.55 -5.29 -16.16
CA VAL A 442 13.57 -3.86 -16.44
C VAL A 442 15.02 -3.42 -16.61
N SER A 443 15.39 -3.09 -17.84
CA SER A 443 16.67 -2.48 -18.15
C SER A 443 16.54 -0.96 -18.24
N VAL A 444 17.41 -0.22 -17.55
CA VAL A 444 17.46 1.25 -17.59
C VAL A 444 18.80 1.67 -18.18
N LYS A 445 18.78 2.56 -19.18
CA LYS A 445 19.99 3.08 -19.83
C LYS A 445 19.94 4.58 -19.96
N GLN A 446 20.92 5.28 -19.39
CA GLN A 446 21.06 6.73 -19.57
C GLN A 446 21.40 7.06 -21.03
N THR A 447 20.65 8.00 -21.60
CA THR A 447 20.81 8.50 -22.97
C THR A 447 21.48 9.87 -22.99
N LYS A 448 21.27 10.68 -21.94
CA LYS A 448 21.82 12.02 -21.73
C LYS A 448 21.80 12.33 -20.23
N GLY A 449 22.74 13.14 -19.75
CA GLY A 449 22.75 13.60 -18.36
C GLY A 449 24.12 13.97 -17.81
N ALA A 450 24.19 14.16 -16.50
CA ALA A 450 25.43 14.45 -15.78
C ALA A 450 26.29 13.19 -15.61
N ASN A 451 27.61 13.39 -15.67
CA ASN A 451 28.57 12.45 -15.10
C ASN A 451 28.32 12.31 -13.58
N GLY A 452 28.52 11.12 -13.04
CA GLY A 452 28.34 10.85 -11.60
C GLY A 452 26.92 10.43 -11.20
N VAL A 453 25.98 10.31 -12.14
CA VAL A 453 24.72 9.58 -11.89
C VAL A 453 24.96 8.09 -12.15
N ARG A 454 24.69 7.25 -11.16
CA ARG A 454 24.75 5.78 -11.28
C ARG A 454 23.40 5.16 -10.91
N TYR A 455 23.16 3.97 -11.42
CA TYR A 455 21.89 3.26 -11.33
C TYR A 455 22.12 1.77 -11.58
N TRP A 456 21.18 0.92 -11.17
CA TRP A 456 21.20 -0.49 -11.55
C TRP A 456 20.67 -0.63 -12.98
N GLU A 457 21.53 -1.03 -13.92
CA GLU A 457 21.20 -1.09 -15.35
C GLU A 457 20.23 -2.23 -15.71
N GLN A 458 20.33 -3.37 -15.03
CA GLN A 458 19.45 -4.54 -15.22
C GLN A 458 18.77 -4.87 -13.90
N ASN A 459 17.44 -5.03 -13.93
CA ASN A 459 16.65 -5.28 -12.73
C ASN A 459 15.61 -6.37 -12.98
N TYR A 460 15.38 -7.21 -11.98
CA TYR A 460 14.52 -8.39 -12.04
C TYR A 460 13.39 -8.27 -11.02
N PHE A 461 12.18 -8.63 -11.45
CA PHE A 461 10.98 -8.55 -10.63
C PHE A 461 10.17 -9.87 -10.62
N GLY A 462 10.57 -10.89 -11.38
CA GLY A 462 9.84 -12.16 -11.41
C GLY A 462 8.48 -12.02 -12.09
N ASN A 463 7.41 -12.51 -11.50
CA ASN A 463 6.13 -12.56 -12.20
C ASN A 463 5.24 -11.32 -11.98
N LEU A 464 4.45 -10.97 -12.99
CA LEU A 464 3.38 -9.99 -12.96
C LEU A 464 2.08 -10.62 -13.51
N SER A 465 1.10 -10.86 -12.64
CA SER A 465 -0.13 -11.57 -12.97
C SER A 465 -1.02 -10.81 -13.96
N ALA A 466 -1.91 -11.53 -14.65
CA ALA A 466 -2.93 -10.96 -15.53
C ALA A 466 -3.82 -9.95 -14.78
N GLY A 467 -4.08 -8.79 -15.39
CA GLY A 467 -4.94 -7.75 -14.81
C GLY A 467 -4.39 -7.01 -13.59
N THR A 468 -3.22 -7.38 -13.05
CA THR A 468 -2.62 -6.72 -11.89
C THR A 468 -1.61 -5.65 -12.29
N ASN A 469 -1.14 -4.90 -11.30
CA ASN A 469 -0.08 -3.91 -11.47
C ASN A 469 1.06 -4.17 -10.49
N ARG A 470 2.22 -3.58 -10.74
CA ARG A 470 3.38 -3.64 -9.86
C ARG A 470 4.19 -2.36 -9.94
N GLU A 471 4.50 -1.78 -8.78
CA GLU A 471 5.46 -0.70 -8.70
C GLU A 471 6.88 -1.25 -8.88
N ILE A 472 7.60 -0.63 -9.81
CA ILE A 472 8.99 -0.89 -10.15
C ILE A 472 9.82 0.22 -9.54
N ARG A 473 10.82 -0.16 -8.74
CA ARG A 473 11.72 0.79 -8.06
C ARG A 473 13.16 0.43 -8.45
N ILE A 474 13.83 1.36 -9.12
CA ILE A 474 15.19 1.19 -9.64
C ILE A 474 16.15 2.05 -8.81
N PRO A 475 17.11 1.47 -8.06
CA PRO A 475 18.08 2.24 -7.31
C PRO A 475 18.90 3.20 -8.17
N VAL A 476 19.03 4.43 -7.70
CA VAL A 476 19.77 5.54 -8.34
C VAL A 476 20.61 6.23 -7.27
N TYR A 477 21.85 6.60 -7.61
CA TYR A 477 22.73 7.32 -6.70
C TYR A 477 23.59 8.37 -7.38
N GLY A 478 23.76 9.50 -6.71
CA GLY A 478 24.65 10.58 -7.12
C GLY A 478 26.01 10.42 -6.46
N ASP A 479 27.07 10.29 -7.26
CA ASP A 479 28.45 10.39 -6.76
C ASP A 479 28.74 11.81 -6.22
N ALA A 480 29.78 11.94 -5.41
CA ALA A 480 30.26 13.24 -4.89
C ALA A 480 30.55 14.31 -5.98
N ALA A 481 30.70 13.90 -7.24
CA ALA A 481 30.98 14.75 -8.40
C ALA A 481 29.77 14.92 -9.35
N VAL A 482 28.54 14.57 -8.93
CA VAL A 482 27.35 14.80 -9.75
C VAL A 482 27.09 16.31 -9.90
N ASN A 483 26.93 16.74 -11.15
CA ASN A 483 26.68 18.14 -11.52
C ASN A 483 25.18 18.40 -11.77
N THR A 484 24.78 19.67 -11.75
CA THR A 484 23.42 20.09 -12.11
C THR A 484 23.14 19.84 -13.59
N ALA A 485 22.17 18.97 -13.90
CA ALA A 485 21.77 18.63 -15.28
C ALA A 485 20.38 17.96 -15.33
N GLU A 486 19.76 17.94 -16.50
CA GLU A 486 18.65 17.03 -16.80
C GLU A 486 19.19 15.67 -17.26
N ASN A 487 18.72 14.59 -16.64
CA ASN A 487 19.12 13.22 -16.95
C ASN A 487 17.95 12.50 -17.63
N GLU A 488 18.20 11.92 -18.80
CA GLU A 488 17.22 11.22 -19.63
C GLU A 488 17.64 9.76 -19.81
N PHE A 489 16.71 8.84 -19.62
CA PHE A 489 16.91 7.40 -19.64
C PHE A 489 15.91 6.73 -20.59
N THR A 490 16.35 5.67 -21.25
CA THR A 490 15.44 4.69 -21.85
C THR A 490 15.22 3.57 -20.84
N VAL A 491 13.96 3.37 -20.46
CA VAL A 491 13.50 2.20 -19.70
C VAL A 491 13.00 1.18 -20.72
N THR A 492 13.35 -0.09 -20.53
CA THR A 492 12.85 -1.18 -21.37
C THR A 492 12.43 -2.36 -20.53
N VAL A 493 11.18 -2.78 -20.69
CA VAL A 493 10.54 -3.89 -19.97
C VAL A 493 10.57 -5.13 -20.85
N ARG A 494 11.00 -6.26 -20.29
CA ARG A 494 11.09 -7.56 -20.97
C ARG A 494 10.46 -8.68 -20.16
N SER A 495 10.11 -9.76 -20.84
CA SER A 495 9.86 -11.08 -20.27
C SER A 495 10.85 -12.05 -20.91
N GLY A 496 11.88 -12.43 -20.15
CA GLY A 496 13.08 -13.06 -20.69
C GLY A 496 13.64 -12.29 -21.90
N ASN A 497 13.73 -12.96 -23.05
CA ASN A 497 14.25 -12.36 -24.28
C ASN A 497 13.23 -11.48 -25.05
N GLN A 498 11.94 -11.45 -24.68
CA GLN A 498 10.92 -10.68 -25.39
C GLN A 498 10.78 -9.28 -24.79
N GLU A 499 10.90 -8.25 -25.63
CA GLU A 499 10.59 -6.87 -25.26
C GLU A 499 9.08 -6.60 -25.28
N LEU A 500 8.59 -5.99 -24.20
CA LEU A 500 7.16 -5.77 -23.93
C LEU A 500 6.75 -4.29 -23.93
N ALA A 501 7.66 -3.41 -23.50
CA ALA A 501 7.48 -1.96 -23.56
C ALA A 501 8.84 -1.26 -23.53
N SER A 502 8.94 -0.08 -24.16
CA SER A 502 10.10 0.82 -23.98
C SER A 502 9.62 2.27 -23.98
N PHE A 503 10.12 3.06 -23.04
CA PHE A 503 9.70 4.45 -22.82
C PHE A 503 10.84 5.29 -22.26
N ALA A 504 10.68 6.62 -22.35
CA ALA A 504 11.63 7.57 -21.76
C ALA A 504 11.27 7.86 -20.29
N ALA A 505 12.28 7.99 -19.46
CA ALA A 505 12.19 8.49 -18.08
C ALA A 505 13.24 9.60 -17.87
N GLY A 506 13.05 10.47 -16.89
CA GLY A 506 14.05 11.49 -16.59
C GLY A 506 13.88 12.17 -15.25
N PHE A 507 14.97 12.80 -14.79
CA PHE A 507 15.00 13.61 -13.56
C PHE A 507 16.19 14.56 -13.56
N SER A 508 16.07 15.67 -12.83
CA SER A 508 17.17 16.62 -12.65
C SER A 508 18.15 16.11 -11.58
N SER A 509 19.45 16.27 -11.80
CA SER A 509 20.45 16.30 -10.74
C SER A 509 20.74 17.75 -10.34
N LEU A 510 21.09 17.98 -9.08
CA LEU A 510 21.40 19.32 -8.55
C LEU A 510 22.65 19.25 -7.66
N GLN A 511 23.70 19.96 -8.05
CA GLN A 511 24.82 20.25 -7.17
C GLN A 511 24.48 21.49 -6.33
N PRO A 512 24.36 21.40 -4.98
CA PRO A 512 23.89 22.51 -4.17
C PRO A 512 24.86 23.71 -4.19
N LEU A 513 24.31 24.91 -4.39
CA LEU A 513 25.04 26.17 -4.32
C LEU A 513 25.48 26.45 -2.89
N GLN A 514 26.77 26.70 -2.69
CA GLN A 514 27.31 27.08 -1.39
C GLN A 514 26.72 28.41 -0.90
N ALA A 515 26.63 28.58 0.41
CA ALA A 515 26.15 29.82 1.02
C ALA A 515 26.93 31.03 0.50
N ALA A 516 26.22 32.07 0.07
CA ALA A 516 26.78 33.32 -0.40
C ALA A 516 26.03 34.48 0.26
N VAL A 517 26.58 35.70 0.14
CA VAL A 517 25.86 36.91 0.53
C VAL A 517 26.12 37.95 -0.55
N GLU A 518 25.09 38.64 -1.01
CA GLU A 518 25.21 39.76 -1.93
C GLU A 518 24.42 40.97 -1.43
N VAL A 519 24.84 42.17 -1.84
CA VAL A 519 24.10 43.41 -1.59
C VAL A 519 23.14 43.64 -2.75
N ASP A 520 21.91 43.12 -2.59
CA ASP A 520 20.84 43.13 -3.58
C ASP A 520 20.36 44.57 -3.85
N ASN A 521 19.85 45.26 -2.81
CA ASN A 521 19.29 46.59 -2.95
C ASN A 521 19.56 47.49 -1.72
N PHE A 522 19.38 48.80 -1.85
CA PHE A 522 19.40 49.74 -0.74
C PHE A 522 18.45 50.92 -0.97
N THR A 523 17.84 51.43 0.11
CA THR A 523 16.93 52.58 0.07
C THR A 523 17.27 53.58 1.18
N PHE A 524 17.00 54.86 0.92
CA PHE A 524 17.13 55.93 1.90
C PHE A 524 15.73 56.45 2.29
N GLU A 525 15.47 56.49 3.59
CA GLU A 525 14.21 56.95 4.18
C GLU A 525 14.43 58.17 5.08
N ASP A 526 13.63 59.21 4.87
CA ASP A 526 13.61 60.40 5.72
C ASP A 526 12.66 60.19 6.92
N SER A 527 13.11 60.53 8.13
CA SER A 527 12.21 60.52 9.29
C SER A 527 11.09 61.55 9.14
N LYS A 528 9.87 61.13 9.44
CA LYS A 528 8.68 61.99 9.39
C LYS A 528 8.59 62.94 10.61
N THR A 529 9.48 62.82 11.61
CA THR A 529 9.38 63.46 12.93
C THR A 529 10.70 63.84 13.61
N SER A 530 11.87 63.55 13.03
CA SER A 530 13.20 63.91 13.57
C SER A 530 14.20 64.21 12.44
N ASP A 531 15.37 64.76 12.79
CA ASP A 531 16.49 64.99 11.85
C ASP A 531 17.28 63.71 11.52
N ASP A 532 16.75 62.54 11.91
CA ASP A 532 17.38 61.24 11.68
C ASP A 532 16.93 60.66 10.34
N GLU A 533 17.87 60.17 9.54
CA GLU A 533 17.61 59.47 8.29
C GLU A 533 18.03 58.02 8.44
N THR A 534 17.32 57.12 7.75
CA THR A 534 17.63 55.69 7.75
C THR A 534 18.09 55.28 6.36
N VAL A 535 19.17 54.51 6.27
CA VAL A 535 19.47 53.71 5.08
C VAL A 535 19.13 52.26 5.39
N GLN A 536 18.33 51.64 4.53
CA GLN A 536 18.07 50.20 4.57
C GLN A 536 18.91 49.53 3.49
N VAL A 537 19.57 48.43 3.83
CA VAL A 537 20.35 47.60 2.89
C VAL A 537 19.77 46.20 2.93
N VAL A 538 19.39 45.67 1.78
CA VAL A 538 18.92 44.30 1.61
C VAL A 538 20.12 43.44 1.25
N LEU A 539 20.41 42.46 2.11
CA LEU A 539 21.36 41.38 1.81
C LEU A 539 20.59 40.15 1.38
N HIS A 540 21.03 39.50 0.32
CA HIS A 540 20.43 38.26 -0.20
C HIS A 540 21.44 37.11 -0.12
N ASN A 541 20.98 35.89 0.16
CA ASN A 541 21.78 34.67 0.07
C ASN A 541 21.25 33.79 -1.08
N PRO A 542 21.88 33.80 -2.27
CA PRO A 542 21.47 32.97 -3.40
C PRO A 542 21.92 31.48 -3.29
N GLY A 543 22.52 31.09 -2.17
CA GLY A 543 22.98 29.71 -1.93
C GLY A 543 21.92 28.81 -1.30
N ASP A 544 22.06 27.50 -1.51
CA ASP A 544 21.19 26.46 -0.92
C ASP A 544 21.50 26.18 0.56
N PHE A 545 22.59 26.73 1.09
CA PHE A 545 22.95 26.66 2.51
C PHE A 545 22.84 28.02 3.18
N ALA A 546 22.54 28.04 4.48
CA ALA A 546 22.49 29.27 5.26
C ALA A 546 23.89 29.91 5.37
N ALA A 547 23.97 31.22 5.10
CA ALA A 547 25.13 32.01 5.44
C ALA A 547 25.23 32.09 6.98
N LYS A 548 26.33 31.53 7.53
CA LYS A 548 26.81 31.72 8.92
C LYS A 548 27.08 33.22 9.22
N PRO A 549 27.46 33.65 10.45
CA PRO A 549 27.34 35.04 10.87
C PRO A 549 27.90 36.08 9.88
N VAL A 550 27.03 37.01 9.48
CA VAL A 550 27.30 38.08 8.52
C VAL A 550 27.41 39.39 9.29
N THR A 551 28.53 40.10 9.15
CA THR A 551 28.76 41.38 9.83
C THR A 551 28.70 42.52 8.82
N VAL A 552 27.82 43.49 9.06
CA VAL A 552 27.60 44.64 8.18
C VAL A 552 28.10 45.90 8.84
N GLN A 553 29.07 46.57 8.22
CA GLN A 553 29.73 47.77 8.72
C GLN A 553 29.42 49.00 7.84
N PHE A 554 29.03 50.11 8.47
CA PHE A 554 28.71 51.37 7.80
C PHE A 554 29.78 52.44 8.06
N LYS A 555 30.46 52.83 6.99
CA LYS A 555 31.49 53.89 6.99
C LYS A 555 30.94 55.15 6.33
N MET A 556 30.89 56.23 7.12
CA MET A 556 30.25 57.49 6.74
C MET A 556 31.26 58.56 6.30
N PRO A 557 30.84 59.55 5.49
CA PRO A 557 31.64 60.73 5.18
C PRO A 557 31.60 61.76 6.34
N ALA A 558 32.46 62.77 6.28
CA ALA A 558 32.41 63.89 7.21
C ALA A 558 31.10 64.69 7.04
N GLY A 559 30.50 65.12 8.15
CA GLY A 559 29.19 65.78 8.16
C GLY A 559 28.00 64.86 8.49
N ILE A 560 28.25 63.58 8.77
CA ILE A 560 27.22 62.61 9.18
C ILE A 560 27.59 62.02 10.56
N GLN A 561 26.60 61.91 11.44
CA GLN A 561 26.72 61.30 12.76
C GLN A 561 25.87 60.02 12.82
N ALA A 562 26.46 58.89 13.23
CA ALA A 562 25.69 57.66 13.47
C ALA A 562 24.76 57.83 14.68
N VAL A 563 23.53 57.33 14.56
CA VAL A 563 22.51 57.28 15.61
C VAL A 563 22.30 55.83 16.07
N SER A 564 22.32 54.87 15.13
CA SER A 564 22.40 53.44 15.43
C SER A 564 23.85 52.95 15.50
N PRO A 565 24.11 51.71 15.98
CA PRO A 565 25.40 51.06 15.80
C PRO A 565 25.84 51.08 14.33
N ARG A 566 27.15 51.28 14.11
CA ARG A 566 27.78 51.23 12.77
C ARG A 566 28.07 49.82 12.31
N GLU A 567 27.95 48.84 13.20
CA GLU A 567 28.15 47.43 12.93
C GLU A 567 26.89 46.68 13.35
N VAL A 568 26.38 45.83 12.46
CA VAL A 568 25.23 44.97 12.69
C VAL A 568 25.63 43.54 12.36
N SER A 569 25.59 42.66 13.35
CA SER A 569 25.82 41.23 13.15
C SER A 569 24.48 40.54 12.94
N ILE A 570 24.36 39.83 11.82
CA ILE A 570 23.24 38.94 11.50
C ILE A 570 23.72 37.52 11.83
N PRO A 571 23.07 36.78 12.76
CA PRO A 571 23.52 35.44 13.15
C PRO A 571 23.55 34.44 11.99
N GLN A 572 22.58 34.54 11.07
CA GLN A 572 22.54 33.79 9.82
C GLN A 572 21.60 34.44 8.79
N ILE A 573 21.88 34.25 7.50
CA ILE A 573 20.90 34.48 6.41
C ILE A 573 20.53 33.12 5.84
N LEU A 574 19.24 32.77 5.87
CA LEU A 574 18.74 31.47 5.39
C LEU A 574 18.96 31.29 3.87
N PRO A 575 18.91 30.06 3.32
CA PRO A 575 18.94 29.83 1.88
C PRO A 575 17.86 30.63 1.15
N HIS A 576 18.19 31.21 0.00
CA HIS A 576 17.29 32.00 -0.86
C HIS A 576 16.52 33.12 -0.13
N ALA A 577 17.05 33.60 1.00
CA ALA A 577 16.40 34.58 1.85
C ALA A 577 17.13 35.92 1.83
N SER A 578 16.35 36.98 2.03
CA SER A 578 16.87 38.34 2.16
C SER A 578 16.71 38.88 3.58
N GLN A 579 17.77 39.48 4.11
CA GLN A 579 17.78 40.16 5.40
C GLN A 579 18.01 41.66 5.21
N THR A 580 17.08 42.48 5.69
CA THR A 580 17.23 43.94 5.70
C THR A 580 18.00 44.38 6.93
N VAL A 581 19.07 45.15 6.72
CA VAL A 581 19.83 45.87 7.75
C VAL A 581 19.46 47.35 7.69
N LYS A 582 19.13 47.94 8.84
CA LYS A 582 18.81 49.37 8.94
C LYS A 582 19.91 50.10 9.69
N PHE A 583 20.41 51.19 9.10
CA PHE A 583 21.40 52.07 9.71
C PHE A 583 20.84 53.49 9.80
N VAL A 584 20.76 54.02 11.02
CA VAL A 584 20.20 55.34 11.31
C VAL A 584 21.33 56.33 11.55
N TYR A 585 21.27 57.47 10.88
CA TYR A 585 22.26 58.54 10.94
C TYR A 585 21.58 59.91 10.98
N ARG A 586 22.32 60.94 11.37
CA ARG A 586 21.87 62.33 11.42
C ARG A 586 22.84 63.21 10.65
N ARG A 587 22.34 64.15 9.84
CA ARG A 587 23.18 65.16 9.18
C ARG A 587 23.64 66.20 10.20
N THR A 588 24.89 66.61 10.15
CA THR A 588 25.41 67.72 10.94
C THR A 588 25.65 68.93 10.04
N GLY A 589 25.69 70.14 10.63
CA GLY A 589 25.90 71.40 9.90
C GLY A 589 27.27 71.55 9.21
N THR A 590 28.09 70.49 9.15
CA THR A 590 29.37 70.43 8.44
C THR A 590 29.33 69.58 7.17
N LEU A 591 28.18 68.99 6.80
CA LEU A 591 27.99 68.34 5.50
C LEU A 591 27.98 69.39 4.37
N ARG A 592 29.03 69.37 3.53
CA ARG A 592 29.23 70.37 2.44
C ARG A 592 28.85 69.86 1.04
N SER A 593 28.27 68.68 0.94
CA SER A 593 27.95 67.97 -0.30
C SER A 593 26.44 67.84 -0.47
N ASP A 594 25.96 68.05 -1.70
CA ASP A 594 24.59 67.77 -2.15
C ASP A 594 24.36 66.27 -2.44
N GLN A 595 25.44 65.51 -2.66
CA GLN A 595 25.42 64.04 -2.70
C GLN A 595 25.83 63.43 -1.34
N LEU A 596 25.04 62.46 -0.88
CA LEU A 596 25.39 61.60 0.26
C LEU A 596 25.93 60.25 -0.26
N SER A 597 27.08 59.82 0.26
CA SER A 597 27.70 58.52 -0.05
C SER A 597 28.11 57.81 1.25
N ILE A 598 27.45 56.70 1.60
CA ILE A 598 27.81 55.82 2.72
C ILE A 598 28.42 54.53 2.15
N THR A 599 29.55 54.06 2.66
CA THR A 599 30.08 52.74 2.29
C THR A 599 29.53 51.68 3.26
N CYS A 600 28.92 50.64 2.71
CA CYS A 600 28.51 49.43 3.40
C CYS A 600 29.51 48.32 3.08
N THR A 601 30.15 47.76 4.10
CA THR A 601 31.03 46.60 4.00
C THR A 601 30.34 45.40 4.64
N VAL A 602 30.14 44.34 3.87
CA VAL A 602 29.55 43.06 4.33
C VAL A 602 30.67 42.05 4.45
N ASP A 603 30.80 41.44 5.63
CA ASP A 603 31.85 40.49 5.99
C ASP A 603 31.20 39.14 6.31
N PHE A 604 31.52 38.11 5.52
CA PHE A 604 30.97 36.76 5.65
C PHE A 604 32.11 35.74 5.58
N GLY A 605 32.80 35.55 6.70
CA GLY A 605 33.90 34.60 6.83
C GLY A 605 35.12 34.99 5.98
N ASP A 606 35.36 34.22 4.92
CA ASP A 606 36.52 34.40 4.04
C ASP A 606 36.29 35.45 2.92
N GLN A 607 35.08 36.02 2.82
CA GLN A 607 34.71 36.98 1.78
C GLN A 607 34.21 38.31 2.35
N LYS A 608 34.62 39.41 1.69
CA LYS A 608 34.18 40.78 2.00
C LYS A 608 33.68 41.50 0.76
N ILE A 609 32.56 42.19 0.89
CA ILE A 609 31.89 42.92 -0.19
C ILE A 609 31.73 44.37 0.24
N GLU A 610 32.29 45.30 -0.54
CA GLU A 610 32.10 46.74 -0.31
C GLU A 610 31.15 47.34 -1.36
N LYS A 611 30.08 48.00 -0.90
CA LYS A 611 29.11 48.72 -1.72
C LYS A 611 29.04 50.17 -1.29
N LYS A 612 29.12 51.11 -2.24
CA LYS A 612 28.77 52.52 -1.99
C LYS A 612 27.27 52.70 -2.17
N LEU A 613 26.64 53.34 -1.19
CA LEU A 613 25.23 53.68 -1.15
C LEU A 613 25.12 55.20 -1.38
N GLU A 614 24.64 55.60 -2.55
CA GLU A 614 24.64 57.00 -2.98
C GLU A 614 23.20 57.54 -3.13
N ARG A 615 22.96 58.78 -2.69
CA ARG A 615 21.65 59.45 -2.77
C ARG A 615 21.77 60.76 -3.55
N GLY A 616 21.05 60.84 -4.67
CA GLY A 616 20.76 62.08 -5.40
C GLY A 616 19.39 62.66 -5.05
N ALA A 617 19.14 63.92 -5.43
CA ALA A 617 17.88 64.60 -5.11
C ALA A 617 16.71 64.15 -6.02
N ALA A 618 15.64 63.68 -5.38
CA ALA A 618 14.27 63.46 -5.89
C ALA A 618 13.97 62.26 -6.83
N MET A 619 13.16 61.33 -6.29
CA MET A 619 12.11 60.51 -6.94
C MET A 619 10.99 60.32 -5.88
N GLY A 620 9.74 59.96 -6.13
CA GLY A 620 8.99 59.59 -7.34
C GLY A 620 7.63 59.02 -6.85
N LYS A 621 6.51 59.20 -7.57
CA LYS A 621 5.19 58.73 -7.10
C LYS A 621 5.01 57.23 -7.36
N GLU A 622 4.75 56.41 -6.33
CA GLU A 622 4.35 55.00 -6.50
C GLU A 622 3.17 54.59 -5.61
N ILE A 623 2.46 53.56 -6.06
CA ILE A 623 1.36 52.83 -5.40
C ILE A 623 1.84 51.39 -5.24
N PHE A 624 1.65 50.79 -4.06
CA PHE A 624 2.03 49.40 -3.81
C PHE A 624 0.78 48.52 -3.57
N MET A 625 0.83 47.28 -4.06
CA MET A 625 -0.20 46.26 -3.92
C MET A 625 0.44 44.94 -3.52
N LEU A 626 -0.13 44.24 -2.55
CA LEU A 626 0.33 42.93 -2.08
C LEU A 626 -0.86 42.00 -1.89
N LEU A 627 -0.95 40.96 -2.71
CA LEU A 627 -1.95 39.91 -2.52
C LEU A 627 -1.52 39.07 -1.31
N THR A 628 -2.36 38.99 -0.28
CA THR A 628 -2.09 38.21 0.94
C THR A 628 -3.11 37.09 1.03
N GLN A 629 -2.66 35.84 0.99
CA GLN A 629 -3.57 34.72 1.19
C GLN A 629 -3.88 34.56 2.70
N PRO A 630 -5.11 34.15 3.08
CA PRO A 630 -5.31 33.48 4.35
C PRO A 630 -4.49 32.16 4.30
N ASP A 631 -3.51 32.08 5.21
CA ASP A 631 -2.44 31.07 5.21
C ASP A 631 -2.94 29.64 5.45
N GLU A 632 -2.56 28.71 4.56
CA GLU A 632 -2.01 27.41 4.97
C GLU A 632 -0.83 27.00 4.04
N THR A 633 0.39 27.40 4.40
CA THR A 633 1.70 26.85 3.96
C THR A 633 2.40 27.39 2.68
N LYS A 634 2.55 28.73 2.60
CA LYS A 634 3.71 29.48 2.02
C LYS A 634 4.16 29.34 0.54
N SER A 635 4.26 30.53 -0.08
CA SER A 635 5.34 31.02 -0.95
C SER A 635 5.74 30.28 -2.24
N ASP A 636 4.82 30.20 -3.21
CA ASP A 636 5.06 30.80 -4.54
C ASP A 636 3.74 30.95 -5.35
N ILE A 637 3.30 32.18 -5.60
CA ILE A 637 1.91 32.47 -6.02
C ILE A 637 1.81 32.66 -7.54
N ARG A 638 1.63 31.56 -8.29
CA ARG A 638 1.13 31.60 -9.69
C ARG A 638 0.12 30.52 -10.07
N SER A 639 0.08 29.36 -9.41
CA SER A 639 -0.88 28.27 -9.70
C SER A 639 -1.31 27.52 -8.44
N LEU A 640 -2.60 27.19 -8.35
CA LEU A 640 -3.23 26.49 -7.22
C LEU A 640 -4.26 25.46 -7.74
N ILE A 641 -4.55 24.42 -6.96
CA ILE A 641 -5.60 23.44 -7.25
C ILE A 641 -6.60 23.46 -6.09
N SER A 642 -7.90 23.47 -6.40
CA SER A 642 -9.00 23.47 -5.42
C SER A 642 -10.00 22.36 -5.73
N ASN A 643 -10.45 21.67 -4.68
CA ASN A 643 -11.64 20.80 -4.71
C ASN A 643 -12.91 21.52 -4.22
N LYS A 644 -12.80 22.76 -3.74
CA LYS A 644 -13.91 23.64 -3.35
C LYS A 644 -14.29 24.53 -4.53
N ASP A 645 -15.59 24.77 -4.69
CA ASP A 645 -16.18 25.66 -5.70
C ASP A 645 -16.05 27.15 -5.35
N VAL A 646 -15.52 27.49 -4.18
CA VAL A 646 -15.30 28.86 -3.67
C VAL A 646 -13.84 29.05 -3.25
N PHE A 647 -13.27 30.21 -3.61
CA PHE A 647 -11.90 30.61 -3.29
C PHE A 647 -11.88 31.97 -2.57
N ASP A 648 -11.27 32.04 -1.38
CA ASP A 648 -11.11 33.28 -0.59
C ASP A 648 -9.89 34.10 -1.03
N VAL A 649 -10.04 35.41 -1.21
CA VAL A 649 -8.96 36.33 -1.61
C VAL A 649 -8.86 37.52 -0.66
N GLN A 650 -7.62 37.89 -0.31
CA GLN A 650 -7.31 39.13 0.39
C GLN A 650 -6.17 39.91 -0.31
N LEU A 651 -6.30 41.24 -0.31
CA LEU A 651 -5.39 42.17 -1.00
C LEU A 651 -5.12 43.40 -0.12
N ALA A 652 -3.85 43.70 0.13
CA ALA A 652 -3.40 44.94 0.75
C ALA A 652 -3.00 45.98 -0.32
N VAL A 653 -3.43 47.23 -0.17
CA VAL A 653 -3.16 48.33 -1.12
C VAL A 653 -2.78 49.62 -0.39
N GLY A 654 -1.71 50.29 -0.83
CA GLY A 654 -1.35 51.65 -0.43
C GLY A 654 -1.64 52.66 -1.54
N SER A 655 -2.46 53.68 -1.28
CA SER A 655 -2.84 54.70 -2.26
C SER A 655 -2.71 56.14 -1.73
N ASN A 656 -2.40 57.11 -2.59
CA ASN A 656 -2.35 58.53 -2.23
C ASN A 656 -3.76 59.16 -2.09
N ALA A 657 -4.82 58.44 -2.46
CA ALA A 657 -6.20 58.91 -2.44
C ALA A 657 -7.14 57.90 -1.71
N PRO A 658 -8.29 58.34 -1.19
CA PRO A 658 -9.24 57.43 -0.55
C PRO A 658 -9.84 56.44 -1.55
N LEU A 659 -9.73 55.15 -1.26
CA LEU A 659 -10.40 54.08 -2.01
C LEU A 659 -11.76 53.73 -1.38
N GLN A 660 -12.67 53.24 -2.22
CA GLN A 660 -13.98 52.71 -1.83
C GLN A 660 -14.11 51.27 -2.32
N GLN A 661 -15.09 50.50 -1.84
CA GLN A 661 -15.32 49.13 -2.31
C GLN A 661 -15.45 49.04 -3.84
N LYS A 662 -16.15 50.01 -4.46
CA LYS A 662 -16.30 50.13 -5.92
C LYS A 662 -15.00 50.44 -6.70
N SER A 663 -13.91 50.77 -6.01
CA SER A 663 -12.59 50.93 -6.62
C SER A 663 -11.96 49.58 -6.99
N PHE A 664 -12.49 48.47 -6.49
CA PHE A 664 -11.98 47.12 -6.74
C PHE A 664 -12.91 46.38 -7.72
N LYS A 665 -12.32 45.68 -8.69
CA LYS A 665 -13.02 44.78 -9.61
C LYS A 665 -12.26 43.46 -9.66
N VAL A 666 -12.96 42.36 -9.42
CA VAL A 666 -12.41 41.01 -9.60
C VAL A 666 -12.69 40.57 -11.03
N LEU A 667 -11.67 40.01 -11.68
CA LEU A 667 -11.80 39.36 -12.98
C LEU A 667 -11.51 37.87 -12.80
N ASN A 668 -12.41 37.01 -13.30
CA ASN A 668 -12.16 35.59 -13.49
C ASN A 668 -12.18 35.31 -15.00
N ASN A 669 -11.12 34.73 -15.55
CA ASN A 669 -10.96 34.48 -16.99
C ASN A 669 -11.22 35.74 -17.85
N SER A 670 -10.68 36.88 -17.37
CA SER A 670 -10.86 38.23 -17.94
C SER A 670 -12.30 38.78 -17.95
N VAL A 671 -13.30 38.05 -17.44
CA VAL A 671 -14.67 38.54 -17.24
C VAL A 671 -14.79 39.17 -15.86
N VAL A 672 -15.38 40.36 -15.77
CA VAL A 672 -15.68 40.99 -14.48
C VAL A 672 -16.75 40.18 -13.77
N VAL A 673 -16.36 39.49 -12.71
CA VAL A 673 -17.27 38.81 -11.78
C VAL A 673 -17.70 39.84 -10.74
N ASP A 674 -18.81 40.52 -11.03
CA ASP A 674 -19.49 41.35 -10.02
C ASP A 674 -19.97 40.42 -8.89
N GLY A 675 -19.82 40.86 -7.64
CA GLY A 675 -20.02 40.02 -6.45
C GLY A 675 -21.49 39.65 -6.25
N SER A 676 -21.96 38.66 -7.02
CA SER A 676 -23.39 38.39 -7.24
C SER A 676 -24.04 37.70 -6.05
N LYS A 677 -24.26 38.49 -4.99
CA LYS A 677 -25.11 38.19 -3.82
C LYS A 677 -24.64 37.00 -2.97
N MET A 678 -23.66 37.25 -2.09
CA MET A 678 -23.54 36.75 -0.69
C MET A 678 -22.11 36.57 -0.15
N ASP A 679 -21.13 37.35 -0.61
CA ASP A 679 -19.78 37.35 -0.03
C ASP A 679 -19.45 38.61 0.78
N GLU A 680 -18.78 38.42 1.93
CA GLU A 680 -18.39 39.49 2.84
C GLU A 680 -17.24 40.35 2.29
N VAL A 681 -17.57 41.27 1.38
CA VAL A 681 -16.59 42.26 0.92
C VAL A 681 -16.30 43.27 2.01
N ARG A 682 -15.20 43.05 2.76
CA ARG A 682 -14.74 43.91 3.85
C ARG A 682 -13.52 44.72 3.41
N LEU A 683 -13.67 46.05 3.42
CA LEU A 683 -12.60 47.02 3.21
C LEU A 683 -12.25 47.70 4.55
N SER A 684 -11.09 47.43 5.12
CA SER A 684 -10.61 48.07 6.36
C SER A 684 -9.45 49.05 6.07
N ALA A 685 -9.44 50.19 6.75
CA ALA A 685 -8.36 51.17 6.64
C ALA A 685 -7.20 50.82 7.59
N GLY A 686 -5.98 50.76 7.06
CA GLY A 686 -4.74 50.63 7.82
C GLY A 686 -4.28 51.96 8.42
N ASP A 687 -3.37 51.88 9.40
CA ASP A 687 -3.00 53.02 10.24
C ASP A 687 -2.22 54.13 9.49
N LYS A 688 -2.40 55.38 9.91
CA LYS A 688 -2.03 56.57 9.10
C LYS A 688 -0.59 57.03 9.27
N GLY A 689 0.14 57.20 8.16
CA GLY A 689 1.49 57.79 8.17
C GLY A 689 1.83 58.67 6.97
N LYS A 690 1.43 59.95 6.99
CA LYS A 690 1.71 61.03 6.00
C LYS A 690 1.67 60.61 4.51
N SER A 691 0.62 61.06 3.82
CA SER A 691 0.39 61.06 2.36
C SER A 691 -0.18 59.79 1.71
N GLN A 692 -0.27 58.65 2.40
CA GLN A 692 -0.88 57.42 1.88
C GLN A 692 -1.94 56.82 2.82
N PHE A 693 -2.98 56.26 2.21
CA PHE A 693 -4.04 55.45 2.81
C PHE A 693 -3.73 53.97 2.58
N GLY A 694 -3.68 53.17 3.64
CA GLY A 694 -3.61 51.70 3.55
C GLY A 694 -4.99 51.07 3.57
N TYR A 695 -5.21 50.03 2.78
CA TYR A 695 -6.46 49.29 2.68
C TYR A 695 -6.22 47.78 2.67
N VAL A 696 -7.10 47.02 3.32
CA VAL A 696 -7.21 45.56 3.13
C VAL A 696 -8.59 45.26 2.56
N TYR A 697 -8.62 44.63 1.38
CA TYR A 697 -9.82 44.17 0.68
C TYR A 697 -9.91 42.65 0.79
N ASN A 698 -11.07 42.12 1.20
CA ASN A 698 -11.36 40.69 1.25
C ASN A 698 -12.55 40.40 0.33
N ASN A 699 -12.57 39.26 -0.36
CA ASN A 699 -13.71 38.78 -1.15
C ASN A 699 -13.65 37.25 -1.33
N LYS A 700 -14.75 36.60 -1.69
CA LYS A 700 -14.75 35.21 -2.18
C LYS A 700 -15.13 35.16 -3.65
N ILE A 701 -14.71 34.09 -4.32
CA ILE A 701 -14.84 33.93 -5.77
C ILE A 701 -15.30 32.50 -6.06
N HIS A 702 -16.45 32.36 -6.71
CA HIS A 702 -16.87 31.06 -7.25
C HIS A 702 -16.01 30.66 -8.46
N LEU A 703 -15.59 29.40 -8.47
CA LEU A 703 -14.75 28.80 -9.51
C LEU A 703 -15.61 28.02 -10.52
N GLN A 704 -15.25 28.09 -11.80
CA GLN A 704 -15.77 27.21 -12.84
C GLN A 704 -14.90 25.95 -12.93
N PRO A 705 -15.45 24.75 -13.24
CA PRO A 705 -14.63 23.56 -13.44
C PRO A 705 -13.53 23.78 -14.49
N GLY A 706 -12.29 23.41 -14.17
CA GLY A 706 -11.10 23.71 -14.96
C GLY A 706 -10.31 24.94 -14.47
N GLU A 707 -9.58 25.59 -15.37
CA GLU A 707 -8.69 26.72 -15.07
C GLU A 707 -9.45 28.04 -14.86
N ASN A 708 -9.21 28.70 -13.73
CA ASN A 708 -9.72 30.03 -13.39
C ASN A 708 -8.56 31.01 -13.26
N ARG A 709 -8.53 32.07 -14.07
CA ARG A 709 -7.50 33.11 -14.06
C ARG A 709 -8.01 34.34 -13.32
N LEU A 710 -7.50 34.53 -12.11
CA LEU A 710 -7.96 35.55 -11.17
C LEU A 710 -7.04 36.78 -11.20
N GLU A 711 -7.63 37.96 -11.42
CA GLU A 711 -6.98 39.28 -11.33
C GLU A 711 -7.85 40.24 -10.51
N ILE A 712 -7.22 41.16 -9.77
CA ILE A 712 -7.93 42.30 -9.17
C ILE A 712 -7.45 43.59 -9.83
N GLU A 713 -8.39 44.34 -10.42
CA GLU A 713 -8.18 45.71 -10.90
C GLU A 713 -8.58 46.71 -9.80
N VAL A 714 -7.68 47.66 -9.52
CA VAL A 714 -7.88 48.76 -8.57
C VAL A 714 -7.87 50.09 -9.33
N GLU A 715 -8.97 50.83 -9.24
CA GLU A 715 -9.19 52.10 -9.93
C GLU A 715 -9.02 53.29 -8.96
N THR A 716 -8.05 54.16 -9.26
CA THR A 716 -7.64 55.30 -8.43
C THR A 716 -7.63 56.59 -9.26
N PRO A 717 -7.60 57.78 -8.64
CA PRO A 717 -7.46 59.06 -9.37
C PRO A 717 -6.16 59.19 -10.17
N ASP A 718 -5.09 58.47 -9.78
CA ASP A 718 -3.80 58.45 -10.49
C ASP A 718 -3.77 57.39 -11.62
N GLY A 719 -4.78 56.54 -11.76
CA GLY A 719 -4.86 55.50 -12.80
C GLY A 719 -5.46 54.17 -12.33
N LYS A 720 -5.49 53.20 -13.25
CA LYS A 720 -5.89 51.81 -12.98
C LYS A 720 -4.67 50.91 -12.84
N PHE A 721 -4.70 50.05 -11.84
CA PHE A 721 -3.63 49.11 -11.52
C PHE A 721 -4.20 47.70 -11.43
N ARG A 722 -3.40 46.67 -11.74
CA ARG A 722 -3.81 45.26 -11.64
C ARG A 722 -2.79 44.44 -10.87
N THR A 723 -3.27 43.42 -10.16
CA THR A 723 -2.41 42.36 -9.61
C THR A 723 -1.81 41.51 -10.74
N SER A 724 -0.76 40.75 -10.42
CA SER A 724 -0.38 39.60 -11.24
C SER A 724 -1.54 38.59 -11.30
N THR A 725 -1.70 37.91 -12.43
CA THR A 725 -2.68 36.82 -12.61
C THR A 725 -2.35 35.65 -11.69
N MET A 726 -3.36 35.16 -10.95
CA MET A 726 -3.30 33.96 -10.13
C MET A 726 -4.15 32.87 -10.81
N VAL A 727 -3.58 31.68 -11.04
CA VAL A 727 -4.30 30.56 -11.65
C VAL A 727 -4.83 29.63 -10.56
N VAL A 728 -6.12 29.27 -10.62
CA VAL A 728 -6.76 28.31 -9.71
C VAL A 728 -7.51 27.26 -10.53
N THR A 729 -7.13 26.00 -10.40
CA THR A 729 -7.77 24.88 -11.11
C THR A 729 -8.81 24.23 -10.20
N TYR A 730 -10.09 24.28 -10.57
CA TYR A 730 -11.17 23.64 -9.81
C TYR A 730 -11.55 22.29 -10.42
N GLN A 731 -11.54 21.24 -9.61
CA GLN A 731 -11.91 19.87 -10.02
C GLN A 731 -12.94 19.26 -9.05
N PRO A 732 -14.24 19.27 -9.39
CA PRO A 732 -15.25 18.49 -8.65
C PRO A 732 -15.05 16.99 -8.89
N GLN A 733 -15.16 16.16 -7.85
CA GLN A 733 -15.10 14.70 -7.98
C GLN A 733 -16.51 14.10 -8.09
N GLN A 734 -16.70 13.19 -9.05
CA GLN A 734 -17.84 12.26 -9.08
C GLN A 734 -17.57 11.09 -8.12
N PRO A 735 -18.60 10.54 -7.45
CA PRO A 735 -18.44 9.36 -6.61
C PRO A 735 -18.15 8.12 -7.47
N ASN A 736 -17.51 7.11 -6.90
CA ASN A 736 -17.45 5.78 -7.50
C ASN A 736 -18.61 4.90 -7.01
N LEU A 737 -18.94 3.88 -7.79
CA LEU A 737 -19.84 2.80 -7.41
C LEU A 737 -19.04 1.52 -7.18
N HIS A 738 -19.31 0.84 -6.07
CA HIS A 738 -18.76 -0.48 -5.73
C HIS A 738 -19.91 -1.47 -5.60
N ILE A 739 -19.79 -2.65 -6.19
CA ILE A 739 -20.82 -3.69 -6.19
C ILE A 739 -20.24 -5.03 -5.75
N LEU A 740 -20.88 -5.67 -4.77
CA LEU A 740 -20.65 -7.07 -4.41
C LEU A 740 -21.91 -7.87 -4.70
N ALA A 741 -21.88 -8.77 -5.69
CA ALA A 741 -23.02 -9.59 -6.08
C ALA A 741 -22.73 -11.07 -5.83
N ILE A 742 -23.54 -11.70 -4.97
CA ILE A 742 -23.29 -13.02 -4.39
C ILE A 742 -24.44 -13.97 -4.76
N GLY A 743 -24.12 -15.07 -5.46
CA GLY A 743 -25.07 -16.06 -5.94
C GLY A 743 -24.58 -17.49 -5.80
N PRO A 744 -24.58 -18.07 -4.58
CA PRO A 744 -24.18 -19.47 -4.35
C PRO A 744 -25.02 -20.47 -5.16
N SER A 745 -24.34 -21.42 -5.80
CA SER A 745 -24.97 -22.54 -6.51
C SER A 745 -25.49 -23.57 -5.52
N GLN A 746 -26.78 -23.91 -5.61
CA GLN A 746 -27.44 -24.86 -4.70
C GLN A 746 -28.21 -25.92 -5.50
N ARG A 747 -28.61 -27.04 -4.85
CA ARG A 747 -29.26 -28.16 -5.55
C ARG A 747 -30.73 -27.92 -5.88
N ASP A 748 -31.38 -27.05 -5.12
CA ASP A 748 -32.83 -26.86 -5.11
C ASP A 748 -33.27 -25.45 -5.58
N LEU A 749 -32.31 -24.59 -5.97
CA LEU A 749 -32.52 -23.33 -6.69
C LEU A 749 -31.72 -23.38 -7.99
N ASN A 750 -32.24 -22.79 -9.07
CA ASN A 750 -31.62 -22.89 -10.39
C ASN A 750 -30.98 -21.58 -10.86
N TYR A 751 -31.31 -20.44 -10.26
CA TYR A 751 -30.99 -19.13 -10.84
C TYR A 751 -30.18 -18.20 -9.94
N THR A 752 -29.91 -18.53 -8.67
CA THR A 752 -29.12 -17.70 -7.72
C THR A 752 -27.83 -17.12 -8.30
N SER A 753 -27.01 -17.94 -8.96
CA SER A 753 -25.77 -17.52 -9.61
C SER A 753 -25.99 -16.62 -10.82
N LYS A 754 -27.09 -16.82 -11.55
CA LYS A 754 -27.49 -15.96 -12.69
C LYS A 754 -28.10 -14.63 -12.20
N ASP A 755 -28.91 -14.65 -11.15
CA ASP A 755 -29.50 -13.45 -10.55
C ASP A 755 -28.41 -12.43 -10.16
N ALA A 756 -27.39 -12.90 -9.44
CA ALA A 756 -26.26 -12.08 -9.03
C ALA A 756 -25.43 -11.60 -10.23
N GLY A 757 -25.24 -12.45 -11.24
CA GLY A 757 -24.57 -12.09 -12.50
C GLY A 757 -25.30 -11.01 -13.29
N ASP A 758 -26.61 -11.16 -13.48
CA ASP A 758 -27.46 -10.22 -14.22
C ASP A 758 -27.61 -8.88 -13.49
N PHE A 759 -27.84 -8.90 -12.16
CA PHE A 759 -27.89 -7.69 -11.33
C PHE A 759 -26.61 -6.87 -11.48
N ALA A 760 -25.45 -7.52 -11.38
CA ALA A 760 -24.16 -6.87 -11.53
C ALA A 760 -23.94 -6.36 -12.97
N ALA A 761 -24.29 -7.14 -13.98
CA ALA A 761 -24.13 -6.77 -15.39
C ALA A 761 -24.93 -5.49 -15.76
N ALA A 762 -26.07 -5.23 -15.12
CA ALA A 762 -26.85 -4.01 -15.34
C ALA A 762 -26.05 -2.72 -15.11
N PHE A 763 -25.06 -2.73 -14.20
CA PHE A 763 -24.27 -1.56 -13.82
C PHE A 763 -22.97 -1.37 -14.63
N GLU A 764 -22.56 -2.34 -15.46
CA GLU A 764 -21.32 -2.25 -16.26
C GLU A 764 -21.27 -1.01 -17.18
N GLY A 765 -22.42 -0.44 -17.53
CA GLY A 765 -22.56 0.80 -18.32
C GLY A 765 -22.84 2.09 -17.54
N GLN A 766 -22.67 2.12 -16.21
CA GLN A 766 -23.00 3.26 -15.35
C GLN A 766 -21.79 4.14 -14.97
N ALA A 767 -20.61 3.91 -15.54
CA ALA A 767 -19.43 4.76 -15.38
C ALA A 767 -19.32 5.80 -16.51
N GLY A 768 -18.91 7.04 -16.19
CA GLY A 768 -18.50 8.04 -17.18
C GLY A 768 -18.92 9.48 -16.86
N PRO A 769 -18.47 10.48 -17.65
CA PRO A 769 -18.72 11.90 -17.40
C PRO A 769 -20.21 12.25 -17.42
N ASP A 770 -21.01 11.58 -18.27
CA ASP A 770 -22.45 11.76 -18.40
C ASP A 770 -23.27 10.76 -17.55
N LYS A 771 -22.66 10.18 -16.49
CA LYS A 771 -23.28 9.20 -15.59
C LYS A 771 -23.21 9.64 -14.13
N LEU A 772 -23.88 8.89 -13.25
CA LEU A 772 -23.84 9.11 -11.80
C LEU A 772 -22.44 8.87 -11.19
N TYR A 773 -21.63 8.01 -11.81
CA TYR A 773 -20.40 7.49 -11.21
C TYR A 773 -19.18 7.72 -12.09
N GLY A 774 -18.07 8.13 -11.48
CA GLY A 774 -16.78 8.30 -12.18
C GLY A 774 -16.18 6.95 -12.59
N LYS A 775 -16.29 5.94 -11.72
CA LYS A 775 -15.95 4.53 -11.99
C LYS A 775 -17.00 3.61 -11.37
N VAL A 776 -17.11 2.41 -11.93
CA VAL A 776 -17.91 1.30 -11.39
C VAL A 776 -16.99 0.10 -11.18
N PHE A 777 -16.92 -0.40 -9.96
CA PHE A 777 -16.19 -1.59 -9.54
C PHE A 777 -17.19 -2.69 -9.21
N ILE A 778 -16.96 -3.91 -9.72
CA ILE A 778 -17.91 -5.02 -9.62
C ILE A 778 -17.19 -6.31 -9.24
N HIS A 779 -17.52 -6.84 -8.07
CA HIS A 779 -17.14 -8.16 -7.61
C HIS A 779 -18.34 -9.11 -7.78
N LYS A 780 -18.22 -10.09 -8.69
CA LYS A 780 -19.25 -11.10 -8.98
C LYS A 780 -18.80 -12.45 -8.40
N MET A 781 -19.52 -12.95 -7.40
CA MET A 781 -19.31 -14.27 -6.78
C MET A 781 -20.43 -15.19 -7.26
N VAL A 782 -20.17 -15.92 -8.35
CA VAL A 782 -21.20 -16.71 -9.07
C VAL A 782 -20.80 -18.15 -9.35
N LEU A 783 -19.54 -18.54 -9.12
CA LEU A 783 -19.11 -19.93 -9.17
C LEU A 783 -19.27 -20.60 -7.79
N PRO A 784 -19.48 -21.93 -7.72
CA PRO A 784 -19.57 -22.65 -6.44
C PRO A 784 -18.36 -22.41 -5.52
N GLU A 785 -17.16 -22.41 -6.09
CA GLU A 785 -15.89 -22.14 -5.41
C GLU A 785 -15.79 -20.70 -4.88
N ASP A 786 -16.24 -19.70 -5.65
CA ASP A 786 -16.25 -18.29 -5.23
C ASP A 786 -17.33 -18.00 -4.15
N THR A 787 -18.14 -18.98 -3.77
CA THR A 787 -19.34 -18.77 -2.94
C THR A 787 -19.44 -19.76 -1.77
N GLU A 788 -18.30 -20.30 -1.34
CA GLU A 788 -18.19 -21.00 -0.06
C GLU A 788 -18.30 -20.02 1.14
N ALA A 789 -18.45 -20.58 2.35
CA ALA A 789 -18.68 -19.80 3.57
C ALA A 789 -17.54 -18.83 3.93
N ASP A 790 -16.31 -19.16 3.56
CA ASP A 790 -15.15 -18.36 3.95
C ASP A 790 -14.82 -17.31 2.86
N ASP A 791 -14.99 -17.63 1.59
CA ASP A 791 -14.86 -16.70 0.46
C ASP A 791 -15.88 -15.56 0.55
N ILE A 792 -17.14 -15.84 0.90
CA ILE A 792 -18.16 -14.80 1.13
C ILE A 792 -17.78 -13.87 2.29
N ARG A 793 -17.14 -14.37 3.35
CA ARG A 793 -16.60 -13.53 4.43
C ARG A 793 -15.42 -12.70 3.95
N GLU A 794 -14.55 -13.29 3.16
CA GLU A 794 -13.36 -12.65 2.59
C GLU A 794 -13.76 -11.47 1.69
N ALA A 795 -14.70 -11.66 0.76
CA ALA A 795 -15.18 -10.59 -0.10
C ALA A 795 -15.89 -9.44 0.63
N VAL A 796 -16.49 -9.69 1.80
CA VAL A 796 -17.07 -8.62 2.66
C VAL A 796 -15.98 -7.93 3.48
N ALA A 797 -14.99 -8.67 3.99
CA ALA A 797 -13.82 -8.11 4.64
C ALA A 797 -12.98 -7.25 3.67
N ASP A 798 -12.91 -7.63 2.39
CA ASP A 798 -12.25 -6.86 1.33
C ASP A 798 -12.87 -5.48 1.14
N LEU A 799 -14.21 -5.35 1.21
CA LEU A 799 -14.87 -4.04 1.14
C LEU A 799 -14.46 -3.16 2.32
N VAL A 800 -14.33 -3.74 3.51
CA VAL A 800 -13.86 -3.02 4.71
C VAL A 800 -12.39 -2.64 4.57
N PHE A 801 -11.55 -3.54 4.05
CA PHE A 801 -10.15 -3.26 3.76
C PHE A 801 -9.98 -2.15 2.71
N GLN A 802 -10.76 -2.17 1.63
CA GLN A 802 -10.79 -1.14 0.60
C GLN A 802 -11.21 0.23 1.16
N TYR A 803 -12.00 0.27 2.23
CA TYR A 803 -12.34 1.50 2.94
C TYR A 803 -11.24 1.95 3.91
N GLU A 804 -10.72 1.02 4.73
CA GLU A 804 -9.77 1.32 5.80
C GLU A 804 -8.32 1.58 5.31
N ASN A 805 -7.89 1.01 4.18
CA ASN A 805 -6.52 1.18 3.66
C ASN A 805 -6.42 2.29 2.58
N PRO A 806 -5.65 3.38 2.83
CA PRO A 806 -5.44 4.45 1.85
C PRO A 806 -4.78 4.04 0.52
N ALA A 807 -4.06 2.91 0.49
CA ALA A 807 -3.33 2.38 -0.66
C ALA A 807 -4.10 1.31 -1.45
N ALA A 808 -5.34 0.95 -1.06
CA ALA A 808 -6.13 -0.05 -1.75
C ALA A 808 -6.40 0.34 -3.22
N ALA A 809 -6.19 -0.61 -4.15
CA ALA A 809 -6.34 -0.35 -5.59
C ALA A 809 -7.77 0.01 -6.01
N GLN A 810 -8.77 -0.46 -5.27
CA GLN A 810 -10.20 -0.14 -5.44
C GLN A 810 -10.74 0.58 -4.18
N ARG A 811 -9.99 1.58 -3.68
CA ARG A 811 -10.34 2.28 -2.44
C ARG A 811 -11.77 2.84 -2.45
N ILE A 812 -12.50 2.57 -1.37
CA ILE A 812 -13.83 3.15 -1.10
C ILE A 812 -13.66 4.46 -0.32
N LEU A 813 -14.35 5.51 -0.75
CA LEU A 813 -14.38 6.81 -0.06
C LEU A 813 -15.76 7.10 0.55
N ASP A 814 -15.84 7.99 1.55
CA ASP A 814 -17.11 8.38 2.19
C ASP A 814 -18.17 8.92 1.20
N GLN A 815 -17.71 9.49 0.08
CA GLN A 815 -18.57 10.02 -0.98
C GLN A 815 -19.14 8.94 -1.93
N ASP A 816 -18.53 7.76 -1.97
CA ASP A 816 -18.86 6.67 -2.90
C ASP A 816 -20.20 5.99 -2.55
N VAL A 817 -20.66 5.12 -3.45
CA VAL A 817 -21.84 4.27 -3.26
C VAL A 817 -21.43 2.79 -3.26
N LEU A 818 -21.97 2.02 -2.31
CA LEU A 818 -21.76 0.57 -2.19
C LEU A 818 -23.10 -0.18 -2.29
N LEU A 819 -23.23 -1.07 -3.26
CA LEU A 819 -24.40 -1.94 -3.41
C LEU A 819 -23.99 -3.40 -3.18
N VAL A 820 -24.69 -4.08 -2.27
CA VAL A 820 -24.51 -5.53 -2.05
C VAL A 820 -25.77 -6.25 -2.51
N PHE A 821 -25.65 -7.24 -3.38
CA PHE A 821 -26.76 -8.07 -3.85
C PHE A 821 -26.50 -9.53 -3.48
N ILE A 822 -27.50 -10.21 -2.92
CA ILE A 822 -27.37 -11.60 -2.47
C ILE A 822 -28.60 -12.40 -2.93
N SER A 823 -28.43 -13.42 -3.78
CA SER A 823 -29.47 -14.42 -4.10
C SER A 823 -29.06 -15.78 -3.54
N SER A 824 -29.80 -16.32 -2.56
CA SER A 824 -29.41 -17.53 -1.81
C SER A 824 -30.58 -18.14 -1.03
N HIS A 825 -30.46 -19.40 -0.59
CA HIS A 825 -31.31 -19.92 0.47
C HIS A 825 -31.10 -19.18 1.80
N GLY A 826 -32.21 -18.78 2.43
CA GLY A 826 -32.24 -18.18 3.76
C GLY A 826 -32.85 -19.11 4.82
N LYS A 827 -32.18 -19.25 5.97
CA LYS A 827 -32.63 -20.06 7.12
C LYS A 827 -32.70 -19.23 8.39
N ASN A 828 -33.84 -19.29 9.09
CA ASN A 828 -33.98 -18.75 10.45
C ASN A 828 -33.42 -19.74 11.48
N SER A 829 -32.49 -19.29 12.32
CA SER A 829 -31.97 -20.01 13.51
C SER A 829 -32.44 -19.32 14.80
N ARG A 830 -32.18 -19.95 15.96
CA ARG A 830 -32.29 -19.29 17.28
C ARG A 830 -31.34 -18.09 17.41
N ASP A 831 -30.22 -18.12 16.69
CA ASP A 831 -29.15 -17.13 16.78
C ASP A 831 -29.28 -15.96 15.78
N GLY A 832 -30.13 -16.09 14.74
CA GLY A 832 -30.26 -15.08 13.69
C GLY A 832 -30.76 -15.61 12.34
N PHE A 833 -30.82 -14.75 11.34
CA PHE A 833 -31.04 -15.13 9.94
C PHE A 833 -29.70 -15.50 9.29
N LYS A 834 -29.68 -16.63 8.59
CA LYS A 834 -28.47 -17.20 7.97
C LYS A 834 -28.66 -17.41 6.49
N LEU A 835 -27.62 -17.11 5.71
CA LEU A 835 -27.53 -17.43 4.29
C LEU A 835 -26.77 -18.75 4.12
N LEU A 836 -27.15 -19.54 3.12
CA LEU A 836 -26.52 -20.82 2.83
C LEU A 836 -25.50 -20.66 1.66
N PRO A 837 -24.19 -20.82 1.91
CA PRO A 837 -23.16 -20.82 0.87
C PRO A 837 -23.16 -22.14 0.08
N SER A 838 -22.44 -22.18 -1.04
CA SER A 838 -22.34 -23.36 -1.92
C SER A 838 -21.77 -24.60 -1.22
N ASN A 839 -20.95 -24.42 -0.18
CA ASN A 839 -20.38 -25.51 0.62
C ASN A 839 -21.19 -25.90 1.87
N TYR A 840 -22.41 -25.36 2.05
CA TYR A 840 -23.25 -25.58 3.23
C TYR A 840 -23.40 -27.07 3.57
N ASP A 841 -23.12 -27.40 4.82
CA ASP A 841 -23.36 -28.72 5.38
C ASP A 841 -24.07 -28.56 6.73
N PRO A 842 -25.29 -29.10 6.92
CA PRO A 842 -26.03 -28.97 8.17
C PRO A 842 -25.29 -29.59 9.37
N ARG A 843 -24.32 -30.50 9.16
CA ARG A 843 -23.46 -31.05 10.23
C ARG A 843 -22.46 -30.03 10.78
N TYR A 844 -22.10 -29.04 9.96
CA TYR A 844 -21.08 -28.03 10.25
C TYR A 844 -21.67 -26.60 10.20
N GLU A 845 -22.98 -26.47 10.43
CA GLU A 845 -23.74 -25.22 10.27
C GLU A 845 -23.13 -24.01 10.99
N ARG A 846 -22.45 -24.20 12.13
CA ARG A 846 -21.77 -23.08 12.84
C ARG A 846 -20.69 -22.39 12.00
N ILE A 847 -20.01 -23.13 11.13
CA ILE A 847 -18.87 -22.63 10.32
C ILE A 847 -19.21 -22.53 8.82
N ARG A 848 -20.08 -23.43 8.32
CA ARG A 848 -20.50 -23.47 6.91
C ARG A 848 -21.81 -22.75 6.59
N SER A 849 -22.21 -21.77 7.41
CA SER A 849 -23.28 -20.82 7.10
C SER A 849 -22.76 -19.40 7.28
N ILE A 850 -23.39 -18.44 6.62
CA ILE A 850 -23.13 -17.01 6.80
C ILE A 850 -24.18 -16.47 7.77
N ASP A 851 -23.77 -15.89 8.88
CA ASP A 851 -24.66 -15.15 9.78
C ASP A 851 -24.86 -13.74 9.23
N PHE A 852 -26.09 -13.39 8.83
CA PHE A 852 -26.31 -12.12 8.14
C PHE A 852 -26.01 -10.90 9.02
N GLN A 853 -26.20 -10.98 10.34
CA GLN A 853 -25.92 -9.84 11.21
C GLN A 853 -24.43 -9.71 11.51
N LEU A 854 -23.73 -10.83 11.76
CA LEU A 854 -22.31 -10.81 12.13
C LEU A 854 -21.40 -10.72 10.89
N ASP A 855 -21.56 -11.62 9.92
CA ASP A 855 -20.65 -11.74 8.78
C ASP A 855 -20.90 -10.66 7.69
N ILE A 856 -22.11 -10.08 7.62
CA ILE A 856 -22.46 -9.05 6.62
C ILE A 856 -22.68 -7.67 7.27
N VAL A 857 -23.71 -7.53 8.12
CA VAL A 857 -24.16 -6.20 8.58
C VAL A 857 -23.14 -5.50 9.48
N GLN A 858 -22.47 -6.21 10.39
CA GLN A 858 -21.45 -5.58 11.26
C GLN A 858 -20.25 -5.06 10.47
N GLU A 859 -19.77 -5.82 9.48
CA GLU A 859 -18.66 -5.39 8.62
C GLU A 859 -19.06 -4.22 7.72
N LEU A 860 -20.21 -4.31 7.02
CA LEU A 860 -20.72 -3.18 6.23
C LEU A 860 -20.98 -1.92 7.05
N ASN A 861 -21.28 -2.03 8.35
CA ASN A 861 -21.44 -0.88 9.24
C ASN A 861 -20.13 -0.11 9.51
N ARG A 862 -18.95 -0.71 9.29
CA ARG A 862 -17.64 -0.04 9.43
C ARG A 862 -17.40 1.00 8.33
N ILE A 863 -17.90 0.73 7.12
CA ILE A 863 -17.75 1.57 5.93
C ILE A 863 -18.73 2.77 5.98
N GLN A 864 -18.26 4.01 6.00
CA GLN A 864 -19.15 5.19 6.17
C GLN A 864 -19.76 5.76 4.87
N CYS A 865 -19.56 5.10 3.72
CA CYS A 865 -20.12 5.51 2.44
C CYS A 865 -21.64 5.23 2.33
N LYS A 866 -22.28 5.74 1.28
CA LYS A 866 -23.71 5.50 1.01
C LYS A 866 -23.91 4.06 0.57
N LYS A 867 -24.74 3.29 1.27
CA LYS A 867 -24.81 1.83 1.07
C LYS A 867 -26.21 1.24 1.11
N ALA A 868 -26.46 0.27 0.23
CA ALA A 868 -27.71 -0.48 0.15
C ALA A 868 -27.46 -1.99 -0.06
N VAL A 869 -28.35 -2.82 0.48
CA VAL A 869 -28.28 -4.29 0.41
C VAL A 869 -29.58 -4.84 -0.14
N PHE A 870 -29.50 -5.62 -1.22
CA PHE A 870 -30.61 -6.32 -1.86
C PHE A 870 -30.51 -7.81 -1.55
N ILE A 871 -31.59 -8.40 -1.04
CA ILE A 871 -31.62 -9.79 -0.59
C ILE A 871 -32.73 -10.54 -1.32
N ASP A 872 -32.38 -11.37 -2.31
CA ASP A 872 -33.27 -12.40 -2.85
C ASP A 872 -33.09 -13.74 -2.11
N ALA A 873 -33.56 -13.77 -0.86
CA ALA A 873 -33.51 -14.96 -0.02
C ALA A 873 -34.76 -15.05 0.87
N CYS A 874 -35.60 -16.05 0.63
CA CYS A 874 -36.77 -16.35 1.45
C CYS A 874 -36.92 -17.87 1.72
N HIS A 875 -37.81 -18.20 2.65
CA HIS A 875 -37.89 -19.49 3.36
C HIS A 875 -38.04 -20.73 2.44
N SER A 876 -36.93 -21.38 2.11
CA SER A 876 -36.91 -22.69 1.46
C SER A 876 -37.32 -23.80 2.42
N GLY A 877 -38.22 -24.68 1.97
CA GLY A 877 -39.07 -25.47 2.87
C GLY A 877 -38.38 -26.55 3.71
N ALA A 878 -38.80 -26.61 4.98
CA ALA A 878 -38.95 -27.80 5.81
C ALA A 878 -37.73 -28.68 6.17
N ALA A 879 -37.01 -28.31 7.24
CA ALA A 879 -36.55 -29.27 8.26
C ALA A 879 -36.28 -28.58 9.63
N ASP A 880 -36.77 -29.21 10.70
CA ASP A 880 -36.46 -29.00 12.13
C ASP A 880 -36.34 -27.57 12.73
N SER A 881 -37.47 -27.05 13.21
CA SER A 881 -37.59 -26.69 14.63
C SER A 881 -39.04 -26.84 15.15
N LYS A 882 -39.29 -27.90 15.94
CA LYS A 882 -40.61 -28.15 16.57
C LYS A 882 -40.89 -27.29 17.82
N GLU A 883 -40.01 -26.35 18.15
CA GLU A 883 -40.01 -25.62 19.44
C GLU A 883 -40.06 -24.08 19.33
N MET A 884 -40.25 -23.50 18.14
CA MET A 884 -40.46 -22.04 17.99
C MET A 884 -41.92 -21.74 17.64
N THR A 885 -42.46 -20.68 18.24
CA THR A 885 -43.81 -20.20 17.96
C THR A 885 -43.89 -19.51 16.61
N ASP A 886 -45.07 -19.48 15.99
CA ASP A 886 -45.24 -18.85 14.67
C ASP A 886 -45.01 -17.32 14.68
N ILE A 887 -45.01 -16.70 15.87
CA ILE A 887 -44.66 -15.29 16.09
C ILE A 887 -43.13 -15.07 16.05
N GLU A 888 -42.33 -16.06 16.46
CA GLU A 888 -40.87 -16.00 16.41
C GLU A 888 -40.31 -16.37 15.04
N ARG A 889 -41.07 -17.13 14.24
CA ARG A 889 -40.66 -17.58 12.90
C ARG A 889 -40.69 -16.49 11.82
N ALA A 890 -41.48 -15.43 12.01
CA ALA A 890 -41.92 -14.52 10.95
C ALA A 890 -41.39 -13.08 11.09
N ASP A 891 -40.17 -12.87 11.60
CA ASP A 891 -39.73 -11.50 11.96
C ASP A 891 -38.21 -11.22 11.92
N ALA A 892 -37.35 -12.20 11.58
CA ALA A 892 -35.89 -12.02 11.69
C ALA A 892 -35.35 -10.95 10.71
N LEU A 893 -35.54 -11.15 9.39
CA LEU A 893 -35.00 -10.26 8.35
C LEU A 893 -35.57 -8.83 8.46
N THR A 894 -36.86 -8.71 8.79
CA THR A 894 -37.57 -7.43 8.95
C THR A 894 -37.11 -6.66 10.18
N LYS A 895 -36.86 -7.34 11.31
CA LYS A 895 -36.21 -6.72 12.49
C LYS A 895 -34.77 -6.31 12.21
N LEU A 896 -33.99 -7.16 11.54
CA LEU A 896 -32.58 -6.88 11.21
C LEU A 896 -32.45 -5.60 10.36
N ALA A 897 -33.29 -5.45 9.33
CA ALA A 897 -33.36 -4.23 8.52
C ALA A 897 -33.79 -2.99 9.32
N ALA A 898 -34.61 -3.15 10.37
CA ALA A 898 -35.07 -2.04 11.21
C ALA A 898 -34.09 -1.63 12.34
N LEU A 899 -33.10 -2.47 12.65
CA LEU A 899 -32.13 -2.26 13.75
C LEU A 899 -30.86 -1.50 13.35
N ASN A 900 -30.62 -1.28 12.04
CA ASN A 900 -29.38 -0.74 11.51
C ASN A 900 -29.64 0.53 10.65
N PRO A 901 -29.89 1.71 11.26
CA PRO A 901 -30.39 2.92 10.59
C PRO A 901 -29.33 3.69 9.73
N GLY A 902 -28.33 2.96 9.23
CA GLY A 902 -27.32 3.45 8.29
C GLY A 902 -27.07 2.47 7.14
N LEU A 903 -27.91 1.42 7.00
CA LEU A 903 -27.79 0.37 6.00
C LEU A 903 -29.15 0.16 5.32
N ASN A 904 -29.26 0.55 4.05
CA ASN A 904 -30.52 0.49 3.32
C ASN A 904 -30.80 -0.94 2.81
N THR A 905 -31.51 -1.75 3.60
CA THR A 905 -31.82 -3.14 3.22
C THR A 905 -33.19 -3.29 2.55
N MET A 906 -33.22 -3.95 1.39
CA MET A 906 -34.44 -4.36 0.67
C MET A 906 -34.48 -5.88 0.47
N SER A 907 -35.55 -6.53 0.89
CA SER A 907 -35.76 -7.98 0.73
C SER A 907 -36.78 -8.31 -0.36
N SER A 908 -36.61 -9.45 -1.01
CA SER A 908 -37.45 -9.87 -2.14
C SER A 908 -38.86 -10.31 -1.77
N CYS A 909 -39.10 -10.65 -0.50
CA CYS A 909 -40.43 -10.98 0.04
C CYS A 909 -40.60 -10.42 1.48
N GLY A 910 -41.85 -10.35 1.95
CA GLY A 910 -42.18 -10.06 3.35
C GLY A 910 -42.01 -11.27 4.28
N ALA A 911 -41.97 -11.06 5.59
CA ALA A 911 -41.54 -12.07 6.57
C ALA A 911 -42.43 -13.33 6.74
N SER A 912 -43.53 -13.44 6.01
CA SER A 912 -44.39 -14.65 5.94
C SER A 912 -44.68 -15.08 4.50
N GLU A 913 -43.93 -14.55 3.53
CA GLU A 913 -44.05 -14.82 2.11
C GLU A 913 -42.91 -15.74 1.63
N MET A 914 -42.96 -16.15 0.35
CA MET A 914 -41.91 -16.93 -0.29
C MET A 914 -41.41 -16.20 -1.53
N SER A 915 -40.18 -16.48 -1.94
CA SER A 915 -39.62 -16.00 -3.20
C SER A 915 -39.72 -17.09 -4.27
N TYR A 916 -39.94 -16.70 -5.52
CA TYR A 916 -40.22 -17.61 -6.62
C TYR A 916 -39.28 -17.35 -7.81
N GLU A 917 -38.60 -18.40 -8.26
CA GLU A 917 -37.89 -18.44 -9.55
C GLU A 917 -38.79 -19.06 -10.64
N ASP A 918 -38.68 -18.67 -11.91
CA ASP A 918 -39.39 -19.35 -13.01
C ASP A 918 -38.57 -19.41 -14.30
N ALA A 919 -38.70 -20.51 -15.05
CA ALA A 919 -37.98 -20.70 -16.30
C ALA A 919 -38.37 -19.72 -17.43
N ALA A 920 -39.52 -19.03 -17.31
CA ALA A 920 -39.88 -17.95 -18.23
C ALA A 920 -39.20 -16.60 -17.92
N TRP A 921 -38.67 -16.43 -16.71
CA TRP A 921 -37.84 -15.28 -16.32
C TRP A 921 -36.35 -15.61 -16.40
N GLU A 922 -36.00 -16.90 -16.31
CA GLU A 922 -34.62 -17.37 -16.13
C GLU A 922 -33.91 -16.71 -14.93
N ASN A 923 -34.68 -16.26 -13.94
CA ASN A 923 -34.29 -15.43 -12.81
C ASN A 923 -35.32 -15.60 -11.66
N GLY A 924 -34.98 -15.13 -10.46
CA GLY A 924 -35.92 -14.82 -9.39
C GLY A 924 -36.88 -13.69 -9.80
N ALA A 925 -38.14 -13.76 -9.36
CA ALA A 925 -39.17 -12.75 -9.69
C ALA A 925 -38.79 -11.33 -9.25
N PHE A 926 -37.97 -11.20 -8.21
CA PHE A 926 -37.48 -9.93 -7.70
C PHE A 926 -36.32 -9.39 -8.53
N THR A 927 -35.31 -10.23 -8.84
CA THR A 927 -34.22 -9.87 -9.74
C THR A 927 -34.75 -9.44 -11.11
N GLU A 928 -35.64 -10.23 -11.73
CA GLU A 928 -36.20 -9.90 -13.05
C GLU A 928 -36.96 -8.55 -13.02
N ALA A 929 -37.70 -8.27 -11.95
CA ALA A 929 -38.37 -6.98 -11.79
C ALA A 929 -37.38 -5.81 -11.57
N ILE A 930 -36.20 -6.04 -10.96
CA ILE A 930 -35.11 -5.04 -10.87
C ILE A 930 -34.55 -4.76 -12.27
N LEU A 931 -34.32 -5.79 -13.08
CA LEU A 931 -33.81 -5.64 -14.45
C LEU A 931 -34.82 -4.92 -15.36
N GLU A 932 -36.12 -5.25 -15.24
CA GLU A 932 -37.19 -4.49 -15.93
C GLU A 932 -37.25 -3.02 -15.48
N ALA A 933 -36.99 -2.74 -14.19
CA ALA A 933 -36.94 -1.39 -13.66
C ALA A 933 -35.77 -0.60 -14.25
N PHE A 934 -34.55 -1.16 -14.26
CA PHE A 934 -33.36 -0.53 -14.85
C PHE A 934 -33.45 -0.37 -16.38
N GLY A 935 -34.23 -1.21 -17.06
CA GLY A 935 -34.63 -1.01 -18.47
C GLY A 935 -35.72 0.04 -18.67
N ASN A 936 -36.20 0.69 -17.61
CA ASN A 936 -37.35 1.61 -17.55
C ASN A 936 -38.61 1.10 -18.28
N LYS A 937 -38.89 -0.20 -18.17
CA LYS A 937 -39.95 -0.87 -18.90
C LYS A 937 -41.33 -0.42 -18.41
N GLU A 938 -42.15 0.11 -19.30
CA GLU A 938 -43.56 0.41 -18.99
C GLU A 938 -44.36 -0.89 -18.83
N VAL A 939 -45.08 -1.00 -17.71
CA VAL A 939 -45.93 -2.15 -17.36
C VAL A 939 -47.33 -1.66 -17.02
N THR A 940 -48.34 -2.37 -17.53
CA THR A 940 -49.75 -2.11 -17.17
C THR A 940 -50.16 -2.95 -15.96
N GLY A 941 -50.62 -2.29 -14.90
CA GLY A 941 -51.19 -2.92 -13.70
C GLY A 941 -52.62 -2.44 -13.40
N PRO A 942 -53.19 -2.82 -12.24
CA PRO A 942 -54.57 -2.48 -11.87
C PRO A 942 -54.88 -0.97 -11.77
N GLY A 943 -53.84 -0.13 -11.64
CA GLY A 943 -53.96 1.33 -11.58
C GLY A 943 -53.64 2.08 -12.88
N GLY A 944 -53.31 1.39 -13.97
CA GLY A 944 -52.83 1.99 -15.22
C GLY A 944 -51.41 1.53 -15.59
N ALA A 945 -50.80 2.23 -16.55
CA ALA A 945 -49.41 2.04 -16.93
C ALA A 945 -48.46 2.75 -15.95
N TYR A 946 -47.31 2.14 -15.66
CA TYR A 946 -46.25 2.69 -14.80
C TYR A 946 -44.88 2.11 -15.19
N HIS A 947 -43.81 2.85 -14.91
CA HIS A 947 -42.41 2.44 -15.07
C HIS A 947 -41.62 2.85 -13.80
N ALA A 948 -40.30 2.66 -13.80
CA ALA A 948 -39.47 2.85 -12.61
C ALA A 948 -39.09 4.31 -12.37
N ASP A 949 -38.58 5.02 -13.38
CA ASP A 949 -38.29 6.47 -13.34
C ASP A 949 -39.61 7.24 -13.30
N ALA A 950 -40.15 7.51 -12.11
CA ALA A 950 -41.56 7.88 -11.95
C ALA A 950 -41.82 9.36 -12.26
N ASP A 951 -40.80 10.22 -12.15
CA ASP A 951 -40.87 11.63 -12.49
C ASP A 951 -40.32 11.98 -13.89
N ASN A 952 -39.74 11.00 -14.59
CA ASN A 952 -39.12 11.11 -15.93
C ASN A 952 -37.88 12.02 -15.97
N ASN A 953 -37.08 12.01 -14.90
CA ASN A 953 -35.84 12.80 -14.82
C ASN A 953 -34.61 12.08 -15.43
N GLY A 954 -34.73 10.79 -15.82
CA GLY A 954 -33.65 9.98 -16.38
C GLY A 954 -32.84 9.19 -15.34
N ILE A 955 -33.22 9.24 -14.06
CA ILE A 955 -32.51 8.63 -12.93
C ILE A 955 -33.51 7.88 -12.05
N ILE A 956 -33.22 6.61 -11.77
CA ILE A 956 -33.97 5.82 -10.80
C ILE A 956 -33.34 6.01 -9.42
N THR A 957 -34.14 6.48 -8.46
CA THR A 957 -33.79 6.48 -7.04
C THR A 957 -34.17 5.16 -6.35
N LEU A 958 -33.59 4.90 -5.18
CA LEU A 958 -33.91 3.71 -4.39
C LEU A 958 -35.40 3.62 -3.99
N ALA A 959 -36.05 4.77 -3.74
CA ALA A 959 -37.49 4.78 -3.43
C ALA A 959 -38.37 4.50 -4.66
N GLU A 960 -37.99 4.99 -5.84
CA GLU A 960 -38.67 4.70 -7.10
C GLU A 960 -38.58 3.22 -7.45
N LEU A 961 -37.39 2.65 -7.36
CA LEU A 961 -37.18 1.21 -7.51
C LEU A 961 -38.08 0.42 -6.54
N TYR A 962 -38.08 0.76 -5.24
CA TYR A 962 -38.95 0.09 -4.26
C TYR A 962 -40.45 0.21 -4.60
N ASN A 963 -40.88 1.41 -5.01
CA ASN A 963 -42.28 1.68 -5.37
C ASN A 963 -42.73 0.90 -6.62
N TYR A 964 -41.84 0.69 -7.58
CA TYR A 964 -42.05 -0.16 -8.75
C TYR A 964 -42.11 -1.65 -8.35
N LEU A 965 -41.10 -2.14 -7.63
CA LEU A 965 -40.95 -3.56 -7.27
C LEU A 965 -42.12 -4.09 -6.42
N ARG A 966 -42.58 -3.33 -5.42
CA ARG A 966 -43.72 -3.71 -4.57
C ARG A 966 -45.05 -3.88 -5.33
N LEU A 967 -45.16 -3.31 -6.55
CA LEU A 967 -46.30 -3.50 -7.44
C LEU A 967 -46.03 -4.61 -8.47
N ARG A 968 -44.81 -4.63 -9.03
CA ARG A 968 -44.45 -5.49 -10.14
C ARG A 968 -44.23 -6.96 -9.74
N VAL A 969 -43.52 -7.23 -8.65
CA VAL A 969 -43.19 -8.61 -8.23
C VAL A 969 -44.46 -9.42 -7.88
N PRO A 970 -45.44 -8.90 -7.09
CA PRO A 970 -46.69 -9.61 -6.86
C PRO A 970 -47.50 -9.86 -8.15
N GLN A 971 -47.41 -8.95 -9.13
CA GLN A 971 -48.09 -9.11 -10.43
C GLN A 971 -47.46 -10.25 -11.23
N MET A 972 -46.13 -10.30 -11.33
CA MET A 972 -45.40 -11.35 -12.05
C MET A 972 -45.68 -12.73 -11.46
N VAL A 973 -45.55 -12.88 -10.13
CA VAL A 973 -45.80 -14.16 -9.45
C VAL A 973 -47.23 -14.66 -9.67
N ARG A 974 -48.24 -13.78 -9.59
CA ARG A 974 -49.64 -14.17 -9.85
C ARG A 974 -49.91 -14.55 -11.30
N GLN A 975 -49.21 -13.95 -12.26
CA GLN A 975 -49.36 -14.25 -13.68
C GLN A 975 -48.74 -15.61 -14.04
N GLN A 976 -47.51 -15.86 -13.58
CA GLN A 976 -46.74 -17.05 -13.94
C GLN A 976 -47.03 -18.25 -13.03
N LYS A 977 -47.29 -18.01 -11.74
CA LYS A 977 -47.57 -19.03 -10.72
C LYS A 977 -48.92 -18.78 -10.01
N PRO A 978 -50.06 -18.92 -10.70
CA PRO A 978 -51.39 -18.67 -10.14
C PRO A 978 -51.78 -19.59 -8.96
N GLY A 979 -51.01 -20.65 -8.69
CA GLY A 979 -51.15 -21.54 -7.53
C GLY A 979 -50.17 -21.29 -6.38
N ALA A 980 -49.45 -20.16 -6.38
CA ALA A 980 -48.49 -19.79 -5.34
C ALA A 980 -49.16 -19.74 -3.93
N PRO A 981 -48.58 -20.38 -2.88
CA PRO A 981 -49.18 -20.40 -1.53
C PRO A 981 -49.26 -19.01 -0.86
N THR A 982 -48.38 -18.11 -1.26
CA THR A 982 -48.24 -16.73 -0.73
C THR A 982 -48.00 -15.77 -1.89
N ASN A 983 -48.25 -14.47 -1.70
CA ASN A 983 -47.68 -13.47 -2.61
C ASN A 983 -46.16 -13.40 -2.40
N GLN A 984 -45.46 -12.69 -3.29
CA GLN A 984 -44.12 -12.21 -3.07
C GLN A 984 -44.15 -10.68 -3.15
N THR A 985 -44.04 -10.01 -2.00
CA THR A 985 -44.13 -8.56 -1.86
C THR A 985 -42.80 -8.04 -1.31
N PRO A 986 -41.96 -7.39 -2.14
CA PRO A 986 -40.71 -6.79 -1.70
C PRO A 986 -40.91 -5.85 -0.51
N PHE A 987 -39.96 -5.87 0.43
CA PHE A 987 -40.03 -5.11 1.68
C PHE A 987 -38.78 -4.26 1.90
N MET A 988 -39.00 -3.03 2.38
CA MET A 988 -37.96 -2.08 2.82
C MET A 988 -38.49 -1.32 4.05
N PRO A 989 -37.69 -1.16 5.13
CA PRO A 989 -38.13 -0.52 6.37
C PRO A 989 -38.48 0.97 6.20
N GLY A 990 -39.44 1.44 7.00
CA GLY A 990 -40.14 2.71 6.76
C GLY A 990 -39.45 4.00 7.19
N ASN A 991 -38.20 3.96 7.66
CA ASN A 991 -37.71 4.95 8.64
C ASN A 991 -36.78 6.05 8.09
N GLU A 992 -36.17 5.86 6.91
CA GLU A 992 -35.22 6.83 6.34
C GLU A 992 -35.87 7.67 5.25
N MET A 993 -35.98 9.00 5.45
CA MET A 993 -36.51 9.92 4.43
C MET A 993 -35.44 10.48 3.48
N ASP A 994 -34.17 10.56 3.90
CA ASP A 994 -33.08 11.04 3.03
C ASP A 994 -32.59 9.95 2.04
N ALA A 995 -32.34 8.72 2.51
CA ALA A 995 -31.83 7.63 1.68
C ALA A 995 -32.80 7.20 0.55
N ARG A 996 -34.08 7.54 0.68
CA ARG A 996 -35.08 7.37 -0.38
C ARG A 996 -34.76 8.14 -1.67
N GLN A 997 -34.00 9.23 -1.57
CA GLN A 997 -33.53 10.00 -2.73
C GLN A 997 -32.16 9.56 -3.24
N LEU A 998 -31.57 8.46 -2.73
CA LEU A 998 -30.30 7.93 -3.25
C LEU A 998 -30.42 7.61 -4.74
N PRO A 999 -29.70 8.32 -5.63
CA PRO A 999 -29.62 7.97 -7.04
C PRO A 999 -28.84 6.67 -7.19
N ILE A 1000 -29.41 5.67 -7.87
CA ILE A 1000 -28.76 4.37 -8.06
C ILE A 1000 -28.52 4.02 -9.53
N PHE A 1001 -29.30 4.55 -10.47
CA PHE A 1001 -29.19 4.14 -11.88
C PHE A 1001 -29.59 5.26 -12.85
N VAL A 1002 -28.83 5.46 -13.93
CA VAL A 1002 -29.22 6.33 -15.06
C VAL A 1002 -29.86 5.47 -16.15
N VAL A 1003 -31.10 5.76 -16.52
CA VAL A 1003 -31.78 5.07 -17.63
C VAL A 1003 -31.22 5.54 -18.99
N LYS A 1004 -31.46 4.77 -20.05
CA LYS A 1004 -30.92 5.05 -21.40
C LYS A 1004 -31.90 5.80 -22.29
#